data_AF-A0A8H7G916-F1
#
_entry.id   AF-A0A8H7G916-F1
#
_cell.length_a   1.000
_cell.length_b   1.000
_cell.length_c   1.000
_cell.angle_alpha   90.00
_cell.angle_beta   90.00
_cell.angle_gamma   90.00
#
_symmetry.space_group_name_H-M   'P 1'
#
loop_
_entity.id
_entity.type
_entity.pdbx_description
1 polymer ?
#
loop_
_entity_poly.entity_id
_entity_poly.type
_entity_poly.pdbx_seq_one_letter_code
_entity_poly.pdbx_strand_id
1 'polypeptide(L)'
;MVAYTLADQAYLKIIIHAAKHPHLPVNGVLLGKSSSSGAVVIEDAIPLLHHWTSLSPMMEIALDLSRTHAEAAGMTLVGYYQACDRLDDTALAPVGERVASKIREQFQDAIAFVIDGKDMGDHLRAGDSSLVPYIAQSPTTWKPYVGAPPAFTTGSEFTLASPGAPQRAIALVTDENSAISVLGKFGDFDDHLEDVSIDWLRNKASAFLFTLYLVLSRPFQHHPLRSRAKLLSYQANANDTALTSTAFMLIKSDLVHCPRLGELEILHDHLLEINDLGFIAHASSATSKESLSLLAKAKSPPIVIPSGSFLLPTFCDLHLHAPQYLYQGTGLHLPLMDWLNEYAFKAEERLDADPALARRVYLRLAERLLQNGTGAILFFGTIKEETNIILAEVMQQVGLRAFVGKLSMDISSRPSYVESSAAESLAAAESFASKCQAIVAHLPEHRRLVQPVITPRFVPTCSDELLAGLGNVSETRSLRVQSHLAEALDQVEWVRNERGMDDIEVFDRHRLLTPRTVQAHCTFLEPPSLSRLCERGTAVAHCPLSNAYFSAKPFPLREALQRSVKVGLGTDVAGGYSLDIMSAMRQAVITSRMREGLRTTDVAKREGAEKDVQQSLSIDWKEALYLATRGGALALGLGHGSGTFQVGAPFDAQSIRVINNETNLGVGPIDFFPGGTSNEDKTDLTEATVEKWWCLGDGANRSGVWVQGSRVA
;
A
#
# COMPACT_ATOMS: atom_id res chain seq x y z
N MET A 1 -24.26 39.64 22.86
CA MET A 1 -23.93 39.56 21.43
C MET A 1 -24.13 38.07 21.06
N VAL A 2 -24.15 37.69 19.78
CA VAL A 2 -24.48 36.30 19.42
C VAL A 2 -23.35 35.38 19.88
N ALA A 3 -23.69 34.28 20.55
CA ALA A 3 -22.70 33.28 20.94
C ALA A 3 -22.47 32.29 19.79
N TYR A 4 -21.20 31.97 19.51
CA TYR A 4 -20.78 31.06 18.46
C TYR A 4 -20.04 29.88 19.08
N THR A 5 -20.48 28.66 18.74
CA THR A 5 -19.81 27.42 19.14
C THR A 5 -19.29 26.72 17.90
N LEU A 6 -17.99 26.48 17.82
CA LEU A 6 -17.34 25.81 16.69
C LEU A 6 -17.06 24.34 17.04
N ALA A 7 -17.65 23.43 16.27
CA ALA A 7 -17.43 22.00 16.41
C ALA A 7 -16.00 21.61 15.98
N ASP A 8 -15.50 20.52 16.57
CA ASP A 8 -14.16 20.01 16.29
C ASP A 8 -13.92 19.79 14.79
N GLN A 9 -14.88 19.17 14.10
CA GLN A 9 -14.77 18.87 12.68
C GLN A 9 -14.61 20.14 11.84
N ALA A 10 -15.43 21.16 12.10
CA ALA A 10 -15.34 22.44 11.40
C ALA A 10 -13.97 23.09 11.63
N TYR A 11 -13.51 23.15 12.88
CA TYR A 11 -12.20 23.70 13.22
C TYR A 11 -11.07 23.00 12.46
N LEU A 12 -11.10 21.66 12.43
CA LEU A 12 -10.04 20.87 11.82
C LEU A 12 -9.99 21.01 10.32
N LYS A 13 -11.13 20.99 9.63
CA LYS A 13 -11.17 21.17 8.18
C LYS A 13 -10.59 22.53 7.78
N ILE A 14 -10.87 23.59 8.56
CA ILE A 14 -10.30 24.92 8.33
C ILE A 14 -8.77 24.90 8.43
N ILE A 15 -8.21 24.31 9.50
CA ILE A 15 -6.76 24.26 9.71
C ILE A 15 -6.07 23.34 8.69
N ILE A 16 -6.64 22.16 8.39
CA ILE A 16 -6.09 21.23 7.39
C ILE A 16 -6.07 21.87 6.00
N HIS A 17 -7.12 22.61 5.63
CA HIS A 17 -7.17 23.30 4.34
C HIS A 17 -6.02 24.31 4.21
N ALA A 18 -5.82 25.16 5.22
CA ALA A 18 -4.74 26.14 5.19
C ALA A 18 -3.35 25.50 5.26
N ALA A 19 -3.20 24.40 6.00
CA ALA A 19 -1.94 23.65 6.07
C ALA A 19 -1.60 22.91 4.76
N LYS A 20 -2.60 22.52 3.97
CA LYS A 20 -2.40 21.88 2.66
C LYS A 20 -1.80 22.86 1.64
N HIS A 21 -2.16 24.15 1.74
CA HIS A 21 -1.70 25.20 0.83
C HIS A 21 -1.04 26.36 1.59
N PRO A 22 0.11 26.14 2.26
CA PRO A 22 0.72 27.12 3.19
C PRO A 22 1.28 28.38 2.52
N HIS A 23 1.29 28.44 1.20
CA HIS A 23 1.82 29.55 0.40
C HIS A 23 0.78 30.16 -0.55
N LEU A 24 -0.49 29.76 -0.41
CA LEU A 24 -1.59 30.25 -1.23
C LEU A 24 -2.71 30.78 -0.34
N PRO A 25 -3.48 31.78 -0.80
CA PRO A 25 -4.71 32.12 -0.12
C PRO A 25 -5.69 30.96 -0.28
N VAL A 26 -6.36 30.56 0.79
CA VAL A 26 -7.45 29.58 0.75
C VAL A 26 -8.74 30.18 1.27
N ASN A 27 -9.88 29.68 0.81
CA ASN A 27 -11.16 30.06 1.40
C ASN A 27 -12.16 28.93 1.48
N GLY A 28 -13.18 29.12 2.31
CA GLY A 28 -14.32 28.22 2.36
C GLY A 28 -15.50 28.77 3.13
N VAL A 29 -16.50 27.92 3.33
CA VAL A 29 -17.75 28.28 4.01
C VAL A 29 -18.02 27.42 5.23
N LEU A 30 -18.77 27.98 6.16
CA LEU A 30 -19.12 27.37 7.44
C LEU A 30 -20.57 26.91 7.40
N LEU A 31 -20.82 25.69 7.84
CA LEU A 31 -22.15 25.09 7.92
C LEU A 31 -22.59 24.97 9.37
N GLY A 32 -23.85 25.29 9.63
CA GLY A 32 -24.36 25.27 10.98
C GLY A 32 -25.84 25.59 11.09
N LYS A 33 -26.27 25.84 12.32
CA LYS A 33 -27.66 26.14 12.69
C LYS A 33 -27.70 27.17 13.81
N SER A 34 -28.80 27.91 13.90
CA SER A 34 -29.11 28.68 15.09
C SER A 34 -29.84 27.80 16.10
N SER A 35 -29.37 27.81 17.34
CA SER A 35 -30.00 27.12 18.46
C SER A 35 -31.27 27.86 18.90
N SER A 36 -32.14 27.18 19.66
CA SER A 36 -33.36 27.79 20.23
C SER A 36 -33.08 28.97 21.16
N SER A 37 -31.86 29.12 21.67
CA SER A 37 -31.40 30.25 22.50
C SER A 37 -30.77 31.40 21.69
N GLY A 38 -30.76 31.33 20.36
CA GLY A 38 -30.16 32.34 19.49
C GLY A 38 -28.63 32.27 19.36
N ALA A 39 -28.00 31.19 19.84
CA ALA A 39 -26.57 30.94 19.64
C ALA A 39 -26.35 30.16 18.33
N VAL A 40 -25.28 30.47 17.60
CA VAL A 40 -24.92 29.81 16.33
C VAL A 40 -23.98 28.65 16.62
N VAL A 41 -24.35 27.45 16.18
CA VAL A 41 -23.49 26.26 16.25
C VAL A 41 -22.97 25.97 14.85
N ILE A 42 -21.67 26.07 14.69
CA ILE A 42 -20.95 25.78 13.45
C ILE A 42 -20.51 24.31 13.51
N GLU A 43 -21.22 23.45 12.80
CA GLU A 43 -21.08 22.00 12.86
C GLU A 43 -20.02 21.49 11.88
N ASP A 44 -19.88 22.13 10.71
CA ASP A 44 -18.93 21.71 9.67
C ASP A 44 -18.34 22.90 8.88
N ALA A 45 -17.31 22.63 8.09
CA ALA A 45 -16.73 23.58 7.13
C ALA A 45 -16.52 22.90 5.77
N ILE A 46 -16.74 23.63 4.68
CA ILE A 46 -16.47 23.18 3.31
C ILE A 46 -15.32 24.02 2.73
N PRO A 47 -14.17 23.40 2.41
CA PRO A 47 -13.09 23.99 1.62
C PRO A 47 -13.57 24.34 0.21
N LEU A 48 -13.45 25.59 -0.21
CA LEU A 48 -13.83 26.00 -1.55
C LEU A 48 -12.62 26.08 -2.49
N LEU A 49 -11.77 27.10 -2.38
CA LEU A 49 -10.77 27.39 -3.43
C LEU A 49 -9.40 27.75 -2.86
N HIS A 50 -8.34 27.43 -3.61
CA HIS A 50 -6.94 27.83 -3.39
C HIS A 50 -6.26 28.44 -4.62
N HIS A 51 -6.81 28.27 -5.84
CA HIS A 51 -6.29 28.87 -7.07
C HIS A 51 -7.01 30.16 -7.47
N TRP A 52 -8.36 30.15 -7.49
CA TRP A 52 -9.16 31.28 -7.96
C TRP A 52 -9.99 31.92 -6.85
N THR A 53 -9.33 32.37 -5.79
CA THR A 53 -9.97 32.96 -4.59
C THR A 53 -10.68 34.30 -4.82
N SER A 54 -10.64 34.84 -6.04
CA SER A 54 -11.40 36.02 -6.45
C SER A 54 -12.80 35.63 -6.95
N LEU A 55 -13.75 36.58 -6.94
CA LEU A 55 -15.11 36.37 -7.47
C LEU A 55 -15.04 35.91 -8.94
N SER A 56 -15.24 34.61 -9.14
CA SER A 56 -15.20 33.91 -10.42
C SER A 56 -16.45 33.03 -10.55
N PRO A 57 -16.82 32.60 -11.77
CA PRO A 57 -17.91 31.63 -11.96
C PRO A 57 -17.76 30.36 -11.10
N MET A 58 -16.51 29.95 -10.80
CA MET A 58 -16.23 28.79 -9.96
C MET A 58 -16.65 29.01 -8.51
N MET A 59 -16.46 30.21 -7.97
CA MET A 59 -16.94 30.56 -6.62
C MET A 59 -18.47 30.46 -6.53
N GLU A 60 -19.19 30.92 -7.55
CA GLU A 60 -20.66 30.84 -7.56
C GLU A 60 -21.14 29.38 -7.58
N ILE A 61 -20.53 28.54 -8.42
CA ILE A 61 -20.84 27.11 -8.49
C ILE A 61 -20.51 26.42 -7.15
N ALA A 62 -19.35 26.69 -6.57
CA ALA A 62 -18.92 26.09 -5.32
C ALA A 62 -19.86 26.47 -4.15
N LEU A 63 -20.31 27.73 -4.10
CA LEU A 63 -21.29 28.21 -3.13
C LEU A 63 -22.66 27.55 -3.31
N ASP A 64 -23.12 27.36 -4.55
CA ASP A 64 -24.42 26.74 -4.82
C ASP A 64 -24.43 25.24 -4.46
N LEU A 65 -23.36 24.52 -4.79
CA LEU A 65 -23.16 23.13 -4.38
C LEU A 65 -23.05 23.00 -2.86
N SER A 66 -22.34 23.92 -2.21
CA SER A 66 -22.23 23.97 -0.75
C SER A 66 -23.58 24.24 -0.08
N ARG A 67 -24.42 25.12 -0.66
CA ARG A 67 -25.79 25.38 -0.18
C ARG A 67 -26.66 24.13 -0.29
N THR A 68 -26.65 23.50 -1.47
CA THR A 68 -27.41 22.26 -1.71
C THR A 68 -26.99 21.16 -0.74
N HIS A 69 -25.69 21.04 -0.47
CA HIS A 69 -25.15 20.11 0.52
C HIS A 69 -25.63 20.44 1.94
N ALA A 70 -25.56 21.71 2.34
CA ALA A 70 -26.00 22.17 3.65
C ALA A 70 -27.49 21.83 3.88
N GLU A 71 -28.35 22.15 2.90
CA GLU A 71 -29.79 21.87 2.95
C GLU A 71 -30.06 20.37 3.09
N ALA A 72 -29.35 19.52 2.32
CA ALA A 72 -29.47 18.08 2.41
C ALA A 72 -29.04 17.52 3.78
N ALA A 73 -28.14 18.19 4.48
CA ALA A 73 -27.72 17.86 5.85
C ALA A 73 -28.57 18.56 6.93
N GLY A 74 -29.62 19.29 6.55
CA GLY A 74 -30.47 20.06 7.46
C GLY A 74 -29.73 21.21 8.13
N MET A 75 -28.68 21.74 7.52
CA MET A 75 -27.87 22.88 7.92
C MET A 75 -28.08 24.07 6.96
N THR A 76 -27.52 25.22 7.31
CA THR A 76 -27.40 26.37 6.41
C THR A 76 -25.96 26.91 6.40
N LEU A 77 -25.65 27.76 5.44
CA LEU A 77 -24.42 28.54 5.41
C LEU A 77 -24.48 29.60 6.51
N VAL A 78 -23.60 29.50 7.50
CA VAL A 78 -23.56 30.40 8.67
C VAL A 78 -22.33 31.30 8.68
N GLY A 79 -21.43 31.15 7.71
CA GLY A 79 -20.26 32.00 7.64
C GLY A 79 -19.23 31.61 6.57
N TYR A 80 -18.11 32.32 6.60
CA TYR A 80 -17.00 32.23 5.67
C TYR A 80 -15.67 32.07 6.43
N TYR A 81 -14.67 31.44 5.83
CA TYR A 81 -13.32 31.48 6.36
C TYR A 81 -12.28 31.69 5.26
N GLN A 82 -11.13 32.23 5.63
CA GLN A 82 -9.98 32.35 4.74
C GLN A 82 -8.64 32.23 5.46
N ALA A 83 -7.61 31.80 4.73
CA ALA A 83 -6.21 32.05 5.06
C ALA A 83 -5.61 32.98 4.00
N CYS A 84 -4.72 33.88 4.41
CA CYS A 84 -3.96 34.72 3.50
C CYS A 84 -2.70 34.00 3.01
N ASP A 85 -2.15 34.43 1.89
CA ASP A 85 -0.88 33.92 1.33
C ASP A 85 0.32 34.20 2.23
N ARG A 86 0.24 35.29 3.02
CA ARG A 86 1.19 35.64 4.07
C ARG A 86 0.70 35.19 5.44
N LEU A 87 1.52 34.41 6.13
CA LEU A 87 1.22 33.89 7.47
C LEU A 87 1.01 34.99 8.53
N ASP A 88 1.53 36.20 8.32
CA ASP A 88 1.37 37.34 9.22
C ASP A 88 0.16 38.24 8.93
N ASP A 89 -0.59 37.95 7.88
CA ASP A 89 -1.74 38.74 7.46
C ASP A 89 -3.06 38.14 7.95
N THR A 90 -3.68 38.81 8.92
CA THR A 90 -4.97 38.43 9.48
C THR A 90 -6.12 39.32 8.98
N ALA A 91 -5.94 40.05 7.87
CA ALA A 91 -6.97 40.90 7.29
C ALA A 91 -8.01 40.09 6.49
N LEU A 92 -9.30 40.40 6.67
CA LEU A 92 -10.35 39.84 5.82
C LEU A 92 -10.29 40.53 4.45
N ALA A 93 -10.12 39.75 3.38
CA ALA A 93 -9.97 40.29 2.04
C ALA A 93 -11.29 40.89 1.53
N PRO A 94 -11.29 41.90 0.63
CA PRO A 94 -12.53 42.49 0.09
C PRO A 94 -13.45 41.49 -0.63
N VAL A 95 -12.91 40.38 -1.13
CA VAL A 95 -13.71 39.28 -1.68
C VAL A 95 -14.40 38.52 -0.54
N GLY A 96 -13.68 38.18 0.52
CA GLY A 96 -14.22 37.55 1.72
C GLY A 96 -15.33 38.39 2.38
N GLU A 97 -15.15 39.72 2.47
CA GLU A 97 -16.21 40.63 2.94
C GLU A 97 -17.48 40.53 2.10
N ARG A 98 -17.34 40.49 0.77
CA ARG A 98 -18.49 40.36 -0.15
C ARG A 98 -19.21 39.03 0.00
N VAL A 99 -18.47 37.92 0.08
CA VAL A 99 -19.04 36.58 0.26
C VAL A 99 -19.73 36.48 1.63
N ALA A 100 -19.07 36.91 2.70
CA ALA A 100 -19.63 36.92 4.04
C ALA A 100 -20.90 37.80 4.12
N SER A 101 -20.89 38.99 3.50
CA SER A 101 -22.08 39.83 3.38
C SER A 101 -23.20 39.17 2.58
N LYS A 102 -22.89 38.40 1.54
CA LYS A 102 -23.89 37.68 0.75
C LYS A 102 -24.52 36.53 1.55
N ILE A 103 -23.73 35.80 2.33
CA ILE A 103 -24.23 34.79 3.28
C ILE A 103 -25.14 35.46 4.31
N ARG A 104 -24.78 36.66 4.78
CA ARG A 104 -25.55 37.41 5.77
C ARG A 104 -26.95 37.82 5.31
N GLU A 105 -27.16 38.03 4.01
CA GLU A 105 -28.51 38.27 3.46
C GLU A 105 -29.47 37.11 3.74
N GLN A 106 -28.95 35.88 3.86
CA GLN A 106 -29.71 34.67 4.14
C GLN A 106 -29.62 34.25 5.62
N PHE A 107 -28.53 34.61 6.31
CA PHE A 107 -28.29 34.29 7.71
C PHE A 107 -27.77 35.52 8.47
N GLN A 108 -28.66 36.25 9.14
CA GLN A 108 -28.37 37.56 9.73
C GLN A 108 -27.14 37.60 10.66
N ASP A 109 -26.90 36.49 11.37
CA ASP A 109 -25.81 36.30 12.33
C ASP A 109 -24.58 35.63 11.69
N ALA A 110 -24.35 35.86 10.39
CA ALA A 110 -23.20 35.29 9.70
C ALA A 110 -21.87 35.81 10.27
N ILE A 111 -20.85 34.94 10.24
CA ILE A 111 -19.50 35.23 10.74
C ILE A 111 -18.44 34.99 9.68
N ALA A 112 -17.30 35.69 9.78
CA ALA A 112 -16.09 35.37 9.04
C ALA A 112 -14.96 34.95 10.00
N PHE A 113 -14.15 33.96 9.61
CA PHE A 113 -12.88 33.66 10.29
C PHE A 113 -11.70 33.94 9.37
N VAL A 114 -10.69 34.63 9.87
CA VAL A 114 -9.38 34.71 9.21
C VAL A 114 -8.39 33.90 10.03
N ILE A 115 -7.62 33.05 9.37
CA ILE A 115 -6.65 32.18 10.03
C ILE A 115 -5.35 32.97 10.26
N ASP A 116 -4.87 32.99 11.50
CA ASP A 116 -3.55 33.53 11.84
C ASP A 116 -2.49 32.44 11.62
N GLY A 117 -1.70 32.61 10.55
CA GLY A 117 -0.66 31.65 10.16
C GLY A 117 0.57 31.66 11.06
N LYS A 118 0.78 32.68 11.91
CA LYS A 118 1.87 32.66 12.91
C LYS A 118 1.65 31.57 13.95
N ASP A 119 0.38 31.28 14.25
CA ASP A 119 -0.04 30.21 15.13
C ASP A 119 -0.23 28.89 14.36
N MET A 120 0.56 28.63 13.32
CA MET A 120 0.59 27.35 12.58
C MET A 120 2.01 26.76 12.34
N GLY A 121 3.11 27.42 12.77
CA GLY A 121 4.51 26.97 12.56
C GLY A 121 5.24 26.42 13.81
N ASP A 122 6.56 26.15 13.69
CA ASP A 122 7.51 25.55 14.69
C ASP A 122 7.56 26.20 16.11
N HIS A 123 6.75 27.22 16.37
CA HIS A 123 6.67 27.97 17.63
C HIS A 123 5.28 27.95 18.28
N LEU A 124 4.44 27.00 17.90
CA LEU A 124 3.10 26.81 18.47
C LEU A 124 3.13 26.52 19.98
N ARG A 125 2.69 27.49 20.78
CA ARG A 125 2.40 27.29 22.20
C ARG A 125 1.03 26.62 22.33
N ALA A 126 0.94 25.57 23.15
CA ALA A 126 -0.32 24.90 23.43
C ALA A 126 -1.29 25.85 24.17
N GLY A 127 -2.44 26.18 23.57
CA GLY A 127 -3.56 26.80 24.30
C GLY A 127 -4.45 27.78 23.53
N ASP A 128 -3.95 28.41 22.46
CA ASP A 128 -4.68 29.46 21.74
C ASP A 128 -5.24 28.97 20.39
N SER A 129 -6.30 29.63 19.89
CA SER A 129 -6.96 29.31 18.62
C SER A 129 -6.39 30.19 17.50
N SER A 130 -5.93 29.59 16.41
CA SER A 130 -5.44 30.31 15.21
C SER A 130 -6.54 31.00 14.39
N LEU A 131 -7.76 31.17 14.93
CA LEU A 131 -8.89 31.78 14.23
C LEU A 131 -9.20 33.17 14.79
N VAL A 132 -9.19 34.17 13.93
CA VAL A 132 -9.60 35.55 14.23
C VAL A 132 -11.05 35.76 13.76
N PRO A 133 -12.03 35.93 14.66
CA PRO A 133 -13.41 36.18 14.28
C PRO A 133 -13.59 37.60 13.74
N TYR A 134 -14.32 37.73 12.63
CA TYR A 134 -14.75 38.98 12.05
C TYR A 134 -16.27 39.09 12.16
N ILE A 135 -16.73 40.21 12.71
CA ILE A 135 -18.15 40.51 12.92
C ILE A 135 -18.55 41.70 12.05
N ALA A 136 -19.71 41.60 11.43
CA ALA A 136 -20.25 42.68 10.62
C ALA A 136 -20.68 43.88 11.48
N GLN A 137 -20.17 45.07 11.17
CA GLN A 137 -20.53 46.34 11.79
C GLN A 137 -21.61 47.08 10.97
N SER A 138 -21.61 46.85 9.66
CA SER A 138 -22.60 47.35 8.69
C SER A 138 -22.95 46.22 7.71
N PRO A 139 -23.89 46.39 6.76
CA PRO A 139 -24.18 45.37 5.75
C PRO A 139 -22.96 44.90 4.95
N THR A 140 -21.96 45.75 4.76
CA THR A 140 -20.77 45.46 3.91
C THR A 140 -19.45 45.61 4.64
N THR A 141 -19.43 46.03 5.90
CA THR A 141 -18.19 46.28 6.67
C THR A 141 -18.02 45.27 7.77
N TRP A 142 -16.88 44.59 7.77
CA TRP A 142 -16.50 43.59 8.76
C TRP A 142 -15.30 44.08 9.57
N LYS A 143 -15.28 43.80 10.87
CA LYS A 143 -14.15 44.13 11.74
C LYS A 143 -13.77 42.94 12.60
N PRO A 144 -12.46 42.76 12.90
CA PRO A 144 -12.04 41.72 13.82
C PRO A 144 -12.65 41.96 15.20
N TYR A 145 -12.99 40.88 15.89
CA TYR A 145 -13.48 40.94 17.26
C TYR A 145 -12.35 41.34 18.21
N VAL A 146 -12.57 42.39 19.00
CA VAL A 146 -11.60 42.93 19.98
C VAL A 146 -12.21 42.95 21.39
N GLY A 147 -13.14 42.04 21.69
CA GLY A 147 -13.82 41.99 22.99
C GLY A 147 -12.97 41.37 24.10
N ALA A 148 -13.37 41.63 25.35
CA ALA A 148 -12.80 41.03 26.55
C ALA A 148 -13.87 40.15 27.23
N PRO A 149 -13.65 38.82 27.40
CA PRO A 149 -12.39 38.11 27.15
C PRO A 149 -12.15 37.78 25.65
N PRO A 150 -10.88 37.57 25.23
CA PRO A 150 -10.54 37.27 23.83
C PRO A 150 -11.29 36.06 23.26
N ALA A 151 -11.43 35.99 21.94
CA ALA A 151 -12.10 34.85 21.28
C ALA A 151 -11.49 33.51 21.70
N PHE A 152 -12.34 32.48 21.84
CA PHE A 152 -11.94 31.11 22.20
C PHE A 152 -11.31 30.93 23.59
N THR A 153 -11.35 31.97 24.43
CA THR A 153 -10.97 31.87 25.84
C THR A 153 -12.18 31.64 26.74
N THR A 154 -11.94 31.22 27.99
CA THR A 154 -13.02 30.93 28.94
C THR A 154 -13.89 32.15 29.18
N GLY A 155 -15.20 32.02 28.93
CA GLY A 155 -16.18 33.12 29.10
C GLY A 155 -16.34 34.02 27.86
N SER A 156 -15.68 33.71 26.75
CA SER A 156 -15.90 34.40 25.47
C SER A 156 -17.21 33.97 24.81
N GLU A 157 -17.77 34.84 23.97
CA GLU A 157 -18.91 34.49 23.10
C GLU A 157 -18.49 33.55 21.96
N PHE A 158 -17.18 33.38 21.72
CA PHE A 158 -16.62 32.39 20.79
C PHE A 158 -16.06 31.21 21.58
N THR A 159 -16.63 30.03 21.37
CA THR A 159 -16.23 28.82 22.09
C THR A 159 -15.93 27.68 21.13
N LEU A 160 -14.97 26.83 21.51
CA LEU A 160 -14.73 25.55 20.84
C LEU A 160 -15.52 24.47 21.57
N ALA A 161 -16.18 23.59 20.82
CA ALA A 161 -16.91 22.45 21.39
C ALA A 161 -15.97 21.55 22.21
N SER A 162 -14.72 21.39 21.76
CA SER A 162 -13.64 20.78 22.53
C SER A 162 -12.48 21.76 22.70
N PRO A 163 -12.08 22.06 23.96
CA PRO A 163 -10.88 22.87 24.23
C PRO A 163 -9.59 22.31 23.65
N GLY A 164 -9.56 20.99 23.34
CA GLY A 164 -8.38 20.32 22.77
C GLY A 164 -8.31 20.33 21.24
N ALA A 165 -9.27 20.94 20.55
CA ALA A 165 -9.30 20.96 19.08
C ALA A 165 -8.05 21.60 18.45
N PRO A 166 -7.50 22.72 18.96
CA PRO A 166 -6.30 23.34 18.40
C PRO A 166 -5.08 22.43 18.47
N GLN A 167 -4.83 21.79 19.63
CA GLN A 167 -3.68 20.89 19.81
C GLN A 167 -3.79 19.68 18.89
N ARG A 168 -5.00 19.17 18.65
CA ARG A 168 -5.23 18.08 17.72
C ARG A 168 -5.00 18.49 16.28
N ALA A 169 -5.52 19.65 15.89
CA ALA A 169 -5.34 20.19 14.55
C ALA A 169 -3.86 20.37 14.23
N ILE A 170 -3.12 20.99 15.15
CA ILE A 170 -1.67 21.15 15.06
C ILE A 170 -1.00 19.79 14.92
N ALA A 171 -1.28 18.85 15.82
CA ALA A 171 -0.61 17.56 15.79
C ALA A 171 -0.92 16.76 14.52
N LEU A 172 -2.11 16.91 13.93
CA LEU A 172 -2.47 16.30 12.65
C LEU A 172 -1.68 16.88 11.47
N VAL A 173 -1.33 18.17 11.50
CA VAL A 173 -0.62 18.84 10.40
C VAL A 173 0.90 18.90 10.60
N THR A 174 1.39 18.70 11.83
CA THR A 174 2.83 18.69 12.16
C THR A 174 3.42 17.28 12.32
N ASP A 175 2.63 16.27 12.69
CA ASP A 175 3.11 14.88 12.63
C ASP A 175 3.23 14.45 11.17
N GLU A 176 4.46 14.32 10.68
CA GLU A 176 4.76 14.02 9.27
C GLU A 176 3.93 12.83 8.74
N ASN A 177 3.70 11.79 9.55
CA ASN A 177 2.92 10.62 9.12
C ASN A 177 1.42 10.94 8.98
N SER A 178 0.85 11.65 9.97
CA SER A 178 -0.54 12.08 9.94
C SER A 178 -0.77 13.12 8.84
N ALA A 179 0.11 14.11 8.72
CA ALA A 179 0.05 15.20 7.76
C ALA A 179 0.03 14.66 6.33
N ILE A 180 0.94 13.74 5.98
CA ILE A 180 0.96 13.08 4.67
C ILE A 180 -0.37 12.37 4.37
N SER A 181 -0.90 11.60 5.33
CA SER A 181 -2.09 10.79 5.11
C SER A 181 -3.38 11.62 5.05
N VAL A 182 -3.44 12.71 5.82
CA VAL A 182 -4.61 13.57 5.96
C VAL A 182 -4.62 14.65 4.86
N LEU A 183 -3.50 15.33 4.63
CA LEU A 183 -3.40 16.36 3.58
C LEU A 183 -3.50 15.75 2.18
N GLY A 184 -2.99 14.54 1.97
CA GLY A 184 -3.09 13.84 0.69
C GLY A 184 -4.49 13.32 0.33
N LYS A 185 -5.39 13.19 1.31
CA LYS A 185 -6.79 12.74 1.10
C LYS A 185 -7.82 13.84 1.30
N PHE A 186 -7.38 14.99 1.78
CA PHE A 186 -8.21 16.18 1.95
C PHE A 186 -8.20 16.97 0.64
N GLY A 187 -9.36 17.46 0.21
CA GLY A 187 -9.43 18.31 -0.97
C GLY A 187 -10.52 19.37 -0.89
N ASP A 188 -10.30 20.43 -1.67
CA ASP A 188 -11.24 21.52 -1.90
C ASP A 188 -11.89 21.41 -3.29
N PHE A 189 -12.67 22.43 -3.68
CA PHE A 189 -13.35 22.42 -4.98
C PHE A 189 -12.37 22.50 -6.15
N ASP A 190 -11.25 23.22 -6.00
CA ASP A 190 -10.21 23.26 -7.05
C ASP A 190 -9.61 21.86 -7.27
N ASP A 191 -9.30 21.13 -6.19
CA ASP A 191 -8.84 19.74 -6.27
C ASP A 191 -9.90 18.84 -6.95
N HIS A 192 -11.19 19.06 -6.67
CA HIS A 192 -12.28 18.29 -7.27
C HIS A 192 -12.44 18.55 -8.77
N LEU A 193 -12.13 19.77 -9.24
CA LEU A 193 -12.14 20.08 -10.67
C LEU A 193 -11.02 19.33 -11.42
N GLU A 194 -9.91 19.05 -10.76
CA GLU A 194 -8.81 18.24 -11.30
C GLU A 194 -9.07 16.73 -11.18
N ASP A 195 -9.65 16.29 -10.05
CA ASP A 195 -10.04 14.91 -9.77
C ASP A 195 -11.44 14.85 -9.14
N VAL A 196 -12.44 14.53 -9.96
CA VAL A 196 -13.85 14.43 -9.55
C VAL A 196 -14.11 13.34 -8.49
N SER A 197 -13.16 12.43 -8.24
CA SER A 197 -13.27 11.43 -7.17
C SER A 197 -13.10 12.03 -5.77
N ILE A 198 -12.56 13.24 -5.67
CA ILE A 198 -12.37 13.97 -4.41
C ILE A 198 -13.73 14.47 -3.90
N ASP A 199 -14.21 13.90 -2.80
CA ASP A 199 -15.41 14.34 -2.08
C ASP A 199 -15.08 15.58 -1.21
N TRP A 200 -14.91 16.73 -1.87
CA TRP A 200 -14.55 18.01 -1.23
C TRP A 200 -15.64 18.54 -0.29
N LEU A 201 -16.92 18.23 -0.57
CA LEU A 201 -18.06 18.62 0.26
C LEU A 201 -18.02 17.95 1.64
N ARG A 202 -17.70 16.65 1.71
CA ARG A 202 -17.72 15.89 2.98
C ARG A 202 -16.35 15.65 3.56
N ASN A 203 -15.31 15.51 2.73
CA ASN A 203 -13.94 15.14 3.10
C ASN A 203 -13.90 13.86 3.98
N LYS A 204 -14.67 12.83 3.59
CA LYS A 204 -14.91 11.60 4.38
C LYS A 204 -13.63 10.80 4.72
N ALA A 205 -12.71 10.70 3.77
CA ALA A 205 -11.47 9.94 3.95
C ALA A 205 -10.59 10.57 5.05
N SER A 206 -10.53 11.90 5.07
CA SER A 206 -9.84 12.67 6.10
C SER A 206 -10.59 12.67 7.44
N ALA A 207 -11.93 12.66 7.43
CA ALA A 207 -12.75 12.54 8.64
C ALA A 207 -12.59 11.17 9.36
N PHE A 208 -12.38 10.09 8.60
CA PHE A 208 -12.09 8.76 9.17
C PHE A 208 -10.69 8.71 9.79
N LEU A 209 -9.67 9.24 9.10
CA LEU A 209 -8.30 9.35 9.63
C LEU A 209 -8.24 10.24 10.88
N PHE A 210 -9.03 11.31 10.90
CA PHE A 210 -9.21 12.15 12.08
C PHE A 210 -9.77 11.36 13.27
N THR A 211 -10.82 10.58 13.05
CA THR A 211 -11.45 9.73 14.08
C THR A 211 -10.48 8.67 14.60
N LEU A 212 -9.65 8.11 13.72
CA LEU A 212 -8.63 7.12 14.08
C LEU A 212 -7.49 7.74 14.90
N TYR A 213 -6.99 8.91 14.50
CA TYR A 213 -5.98 9.66 15.26
C TYR A 213 -6.47 10.00 16.67
N LEU A 214 -7.72 10.42 16.81
CA LEU A 214 -8.35 10.68 18.11
C LEU A 214 -8.35 9.48 19.08
N VAL A 215 -8.49 8.27 18.54
CA VAL A 215 -8.50 7.03 19.33
C VAL A 215 -7.07 6.64 19.75
N LEU A 216 -6.09 6.90 18.89
CA LEU A 216 -4.70 6.47 19.07
C LEU A 216 -3.85 7.45 19.91
N SER A 217 -4.18 8.74 19.92
CA SER A 217 -3.35 9.80 20.52
C SER A 217 -3.64 10.09 22.01
N ARG A 218 -4.25 9.15 22.76
CA ARG A 218 -4.37 9.29 24.23
C ARG A 218 -3.03 8.99 24.90
N PRO A 219 -2.50 9.86 25.77
CA PRO A 219 -1.21 9.64 26.40
C PRO A 219 -1.23 8.42 27.33
N PHE A 220 -0.32 7.47 27.08
CA PHE A 220 0.04 6.39 27.98
C PHE A 220 0.67 6.99 29.25
N GLN A 221 -0.07 7.07 30.35
CA GLN A 221 0.54 7.26 31.67
C GLN A 221 0.94 5.90 32.26
N HIS A 222 2.24 5.74 32.50
CA HIS A 222 2.83 4.61 33.20
C HIS A 222 2.27 4.44 34.62
N HIS A 223 1.67 3.29 34.92
CA HIS A 223 1.65 2.68 36.25
C HIS A 223 1.51 1.15 36.11
N PRO A 224 2.02 0.32 37.05
CA PRO A 224 2.41 -1.05 36.80
C PRO A 224 1.22 -2.01 36.81
N LEU A 225 1.39 -3.09 36.04
CA LEU A 225 0.62 -4.34 36.01
C LEU A 225 -0.50 -4.46 37.07
N ARG A 226 -1.74 -4.12 36.69
CA ARG A 226 -2.96 -4.80 37.18
C ARG A 226 -4.20 -4.46 36.34
N SER A 227 -4.89 -5.52 35.92
CA SER A 227 -6.25 -5.61 35.37
C SER A 227 -6.52 -5.05 33.96
N ARG A 228 -6.34 -5.93 32.96
CA ARG A 228 -6.73 -5.81 31.55
C ARG A 228 -8.23 -6.08 31.31
N ALA A 229 -9.11 -5.55 32.15
CA ALA A 229 -10.55 -5.90 32.14
C ALA A 229 -11.44 -4.67 32.24
N LYS A 230 -11.51 -3.85 31.18
CA LYS A 230 -12.63 -2.90 30.97
C LYS A 230 -12.79 -2.30 29.57
N LEU A 231 -12.15 -2.89 28.54
CA LEU A 231 -12.34 -2.51 27.13
C LEU A 231 -13.02 -3.63 26.30
N LEU A 232 -13.55 -4.65 26.97
CA LEU A 232 -14.25 -5.80 26.38
C LEU A 232 -15.78 -5.78 26.60
N SER A 233 -16.37 -4.66 27.03
CA SER A 233 -17.80 -4.63 27.42
C SER A 233 -18.72 -3.81 26.51
N TYR A 234 -18.41 -3.68 25.21
CA TYR A 234 -19.37 -3.15 24.22
C TYR A 234 -19.73 -4.14 23.10
N GLN A 235 -19.46 -5.43 23.30
CA GLN A 235 -19.84 -6.52 22.38
C GLN A 235 -20.39 -7.76 23.10
N ALA A 236 -21.08 -7.58 24.23
CA ALA A 236 -21.77 -8.68 24.88
C ALA A 236 -23.10 -8.21 25.46
N ASN A 237 -24.14 -8.24 24.63
CA ASN A 237 -25.53 -8.43 25.06
C ASN A 237 -26.34 -8.95 23.86
N ALA A 238 -26.21 -10.25 23.62
CA ALA A 238 -27.18 -11.04 22.86
C ALA A 238 -27.04 -12.49 23.32
N ASN A 239 -27.76 -12.86 24.38
CA ASN A 239 -27.97 -14.26 24.72
C ASN A 239 -29.37 -14.69 24.25
N ASP A 240 -29.37 -15.85 23.60
CA ASP A 240 -30.48 -16.74 23.28
C ASP A 240 -31.59 -16.24 22.36
N THR A 241 -31.32 -16.38 21.06
CA THR A 241 -32.09 -17.29 20.19
C THR A 241 -31.20 -17.69 19.01
N ALA A 242 -31.08 -19.00 18.78
CA ALA A 242 -30.27 -19.57 17.71
C ALA A 242 -30.73 -19.06 16.33
N LEU A 243 -29.93 -18.19 15.70
CA LEU A 243 -29.95 -17.88 14.26
C LEU A 243 -28.55 -17.40 13.85
N THR A 244 -27.87 -18.21 13.06
CA THR A 244 -26.59 -17.95 12.38
C THR A 244 -26.61 -16.59 11.66
N SER A 245 -25.83 -15.63 12.15
CA SER A 245 -25.59 -14.36 11.45
C SER A 245 -24.15 -14.32 10.93
N THR A 246 -23.89 -14.99 9.82
CA THR A 246 -22.63 -14.89 9.08
C THR A 246 -22.67 -13.63 8.21
N ALA A 247 -21.84 -12.62 8.53
CA ALA A 247 -21.63 -11.49 7.64
C ALA A 247 -20.66 -11.93 6.54
N PHE A 248 -21.17 -12.16 5.33
CA PHE A 248 -20.39 -12.49 4.14
C PHE A 248 -20.36 -11.30 3.18
N MET A 249 -19.27 -11.16 2.43
CA MET A 249 -19.13 -10.16 1.38
C MET A 249 -19.47 -10.79 0.04
N LEU A 250 -20.38 -10.17 -0.73
CA LEU A 250 -20.64 -10.57 -2.11
C LEU A 250 -19.96 -9.60 -3.07
N ILE A 251 -19.27 -10.13 -4.08
CA ILE A 251 -18.66 -9.34 -5.15
C ILE A 251 -19.10 -9.88 -6.50
N LYS A 252 -19.57 -9.01 -7.39
CA LYS A 252 -19.95 -9.34 -8.76
C LYS A 252 -18.93 -8.71 -9.73
N SER A 253 -18.28 -9.50 -10.58
CA SER A 253 -17.20 -9.04 -11.47
C SER A 253 -16.88 -10.02 -12.60
N ASP A 254 -16.22 -9.53 -13.64
CA ASP A 254 -15.39 -10.36 -14.52
C ASP A 254 -14.10 -10.75 -13.80
N LEU A 255 -13.72 -12.03 -13.88
CA LEU A 255 -12.56 -12.57 -13.19
C LEU A 255 -11.50 -13.02 -14.20
N VAL A 256 -10.25 -12.66 -13.95
CA VAL A 256 -9.09 -13.08 -14.76
C VAL A 256 -8.10 -13.76 -13.85
N HIS A 257 -7.66 -14.96 -14.19
CA HIS A 257 -6.59 -15.64 -13.46
C HIS A 257 -5.88 -16.69 -14.32
N CYS A 258 -4.72 -17.14 -13.86
CA CYS A 258 -3.95 -18.19 -14.51
C CYS A 258 -3.94 -19.45 -13.63
N PRO A 259 -4.86 -20.42 -13.84
CA PRO A 259 -4.94 -21.61 -13.00
C PRO A 259 -3.76 -22.57 -13.21
N ARG A 260 -3.13 -22.54 -14.38
CA ARG A 260 -1.95 -23.36 -14.74
C ARG A 260 -0.98 -22.52 -15.58
N LEU A 261 0.27 -22.97 -15.65
CA LEU A 261 1.31 -22.30 -16.45
C LEU A 261 0.89 -22.21 -17.92
N GLY A 262 0.87 -21.00 -18.48
CA GLY A 262 0.50 -20.72 -19.88
C GLY A 262 -1.01 -20.67 -20.16
N GLU A 263 -1.85 -20.94 -19.15
CA GLU A 263 -3.31 -20.86 -19.29
C GLU A 263 -3.86 -19.58 -18.67
N LEU A 264 -4.77 -18.93 -19.39
CA LEU A 264 -5.55 -17.79 -18.92
C LEU A 264 -7.03 -18.18 -18.93
N GLU A 265 -7.70 -17.98 -17.80
CA GLU A 265 -9.16 -18.10 -17.71
C GLU A 265 -9.77 -16.70 -17.50
N ILE A 266 -10.76 -16.37 -18.33
CA ILE A 266 -11.58 -15.17 -18.21
C ILE A 266 -13.02 -15.62 -17.94
N LEU A 267 -13.52 -15.30 -16.75
CA LEU A 267 -14.85 -15.70 -16.28
C LEU A 267 -15.75 -14.47 -16.20
N HIS A 268 -16.66 -14.35 -17.16
CA HIS A 268 -17.55 -13.19 -17.24
C HIS A 268 -18.71 -13.24 -16.26
N ASP A 269 -19.09 -12.09 -15.73
CA ASP A 269 -20.28 -11.88 -14.91
C ASP A 269 -20.41 -12.90 -13.76
N HIS A 270 -19.33 -13.10 -13.00
CA HIS A 270 -19.32 -14.05 -11.88
C HIS A 270 -19.70 -13.37 -10.55
N LEU A 271 -20.32 -14.14 -9.67
CA LEU A 271 -20.57 -13.78 -8.28
C LEU A 271 -19.62 -14.57 -7.38
N LEU A 272 -18.89 -13.84 -6.54
CA LEU A 272 -18.07 -14.36 -5.47
C LEU A 272 -18.77 -14.13 -4.12
N GLU A 273 -18.77 -15.16 -3.27
CA GLU A 273 -19.04 -15.01 -1.83
C GLU A 273 -17.74 -15.18 -1.07
N ILE A 274 -17.41 -14.21 -0.23
CA ILE A 274 -16.25 -14.24 0.66
C ILE A 274 -16.80 -14.37 2.08
N ASN A 275 -16.41 -15.43 2.77
CA ASN A 275 -16.82 -15.67 4.14
C ASN A 275 -16.13 -14.70 5.12
N ASP A 276 -16.56 -14.75 6.38
CA ASP A 276 -16.05 -13.91 7.48
C ASP A 276 -14.56 -14.18 7.82
N LEU A 277 -14.00 -15.29 7.35
CA LEU A 277 -12.59 -15.65 7.46
C LEU A 277 -11.74 -15.15 6.28
N GLY A 278 -12.36 -14.54 5.26
CA GLY A 278 -11.69 -14.01 4.08
C GLY A 278 -11.38 -15.03 2.99
N PHE A 279 -12.08 -16.17 2.97
CA PHE A 279 -11.96 -17.21 1.95
C PHE A 279 -13.16 -17.20 1.01
N ILE A 280 -12.93 -17.56 -0.25
CA ILE A 280 -13.98 -17.71 -1.26
C ILE A 280 -14.85 -18.91 -0.90
N ALA A 281 -16.12 -18.69 -0.58
CA ALA A 281 -17.12 -19.72 -0.27
C ALA A 281 -17.97 -20.10 -1.50
N HIS A 282 -18.12 -19.18 -2.46
CA HIS A 282 -18.84 -19.39 -3.71
C HIS A 282 -18.13 -18.65 -4.84
N ALA A 283 -18.09 -19.26 -6.03
CA ALA A 283 -17.58 -18.65 -7.25
C ALA A 283 -18.26 -19.30 -8.47
N SER A 284 -19.20 -18.60 -9.10
CA SER A 284 -19.93 -19.08 -10.29
C SER A 284 -20.57 -17.92 -11.04
N SER A 285 -21.07 -18.15 -12.25
CA SER A 285 -21.85 -17.15 -12.99
C SER A 285 -22.93 -16.53 -12.09
N ALA A 286 -23.09 -15.22 -12.15
CA ALA A 286 -24.07 -14.46 -11.38
C ALA A 286 -25.52 -14.84 -11.73
N THR A 287 -25.73 -15.47 -12.89
CA THR A 287 -27.04 -15.97 -13.34
C THR A 287 -27.32 -17.43 -12.94
N SER A 288 -26.35 -18.13 -12.34
CA SER A 288 -26.58 -19.49 -11.82
C SER A 288 -27.63 -19.50 -10.72
N LYS A 289 -28.31 -20.64 -10.54
CA LYS A 289 -29.38 -20.80 -9.55
C LYS A 289 -28.89 -20.51 -8.13
N GLU A 290 -27.66 -20.95 -7.83
CA GLU A 290 -26.98 -20.77 -6.56
C GLU A 290 -26.67 -19.28 -6.32
N SER A 291 -26.08 -18.60 -7.30
CA SER A 291 -25.80 -17.15 -7.22
C SER A 291 -27.06 -16.32 -7.04
N LEU A 292 -28.13 -16.62 -7.79
CA LEU A 292 -29.43 -15.95 -7.64
C LEU A 292 -30.02 -16.18 -6.25
N SER A 293 -29.89 -17.40 -5.70
CA SER A 293 -30.32 -17.68 -4.33
C SER A 293 -29.50 -16.91 -3.28
N LEU A 294 -28.19 -16.73 -3.48
CA LEU A 294 -27.34 -15.96 -2.57
C LEU A 294 -27.72 -14.48 -2.62
N LEU A 295 -27.89 -13.91 -3.81
CA LEU A 295 -28.33 -12.53 -4.01
C LEU A 295 -29.70 -12.27 -3.36
N ALA A 296 -30.65 -13.20 -3.51
CA ALA A 296 -31.97 -13.09 -2.90
C ALA A 296 -31.95 -13.14 -1.36
N LYS A 297 -30.93 -13.78 -0.77
CA LYS A 297 -30.75 -13.89 0.69
C LYS A 297 -29.83 -12.82 1.28
N ALA A 298 -29.15 -12.06 0.43
CA ALA A 298 -28.14 -11.09 0.85
C ALA A 298 -28.79 -9.93 1.64
N LYS A 299 -28.23 -9.60 2.80
CA LYS A 299 -28.68 -8.46 3.62
C LYS A 299 -28.17 -7.12 3.10
N SER A 300 -27.16 -7.14 2.23
CA SER A 300 -26.53 -5.97 1.64
C SER A 300 -26.30 -6.22 0.15
N PRO A 301 -26.36 -5.17 -0.70
CA PRO A 301 -26.09 -5.34 -2.11
C PRO A 301 -24.66 -5.83 -2.35
N PRO A 302 -24.41 -6.62 -3.40
CA PRO A 302 -23.06 -7.02 -3.76
C PRO A 302 -22.23 -5.80 -4.16
N ILE A 303 -20.92 -5.88 -3.89
CA ILE A 303 -19.95 -4.96 -4.48
C ILE A 303 -19.89 -5.29 -5.98
N VAL A 304 -20.27 -4.34 -6.82
CA VAL A 304 -20.23 -4.52 -8.28
C VAL A 304 -18.96 -3.88 -8.81
N ILE A 305 -18.09 -4.70 -9.39
CA ILE A 305 -16.95 -4.21 -10.17
C ILE A 305 -17.50 -3.79 -11.55
N PRO A 306 -17.29 -2.54 -11.98
CA PRO A 306 -17.88 -2.05 -13.23
C PRO A 306 -17.43 -2.85 -14.45
N SER A 307 -18.25 -2.86 -15.51
CA SER A 307 -17.82 -3.31 -16.85
C SER A 307 -16.55 -2.59 -17.30
N GLY A 308 -15.77 -3.17 -18.22
CA GLY A 308 -14.46 -2.62 -18.55
C GLY A 308 -13.44 -2.68 -17.40
N SER A 309 -13.76 -3.45 -16.35
CA SER A 309 -12.86 -3.76 -15.23
C SER A 309 -12.94 -5.25 -14.91
N PHE A 310 -11.91 -5.79 -14.26
CA PHE A 310 -11.87 -7.18 -13.83
C PHE A 310 -11.10 -7.35 -12.53
N LEU A 311 -11.40 -8.43 -11.81
CA LEU A 311 -10.57 -8.88 -10.70
C LEU A 311 -9.46 -9.80 -11.19
N LEU A 312 -8.26 -9.60 -10.65
CA LEU A 312 -7.08 -10.45 -10.82
C LEU A 312 -6.55 -10.80 -9.43
N PRO A 313 -5.92 -11.97 -9.20
CA PRO A 313 -5.22 -12.22 -7.93
C PRO A 313 -4.12 -11.18 -7.68
N THR A 314 -3.86 -10.81 -6.43
CA THR A 314 -2.72 -9.91 -6.11
C THR A 314 -1.41 -10.53 -6.56
N PHE A 315 -0.43 -9.69 -6.88
CA PHE A 315 0.92 -10.17 -7.19
C PHE A 315 1.63 -10.70 -5.94
N CYS A 316 2.53 -11.66 -6.18
CA CYS A 316 3.48 -12.18 -5.20
C CYS A 316 4.89 -11.72 -5.57
N ASP A 317 5.56 -11.05 -4.65
CA ASP A 317 6.98 -10.70 -4.76
C ASP A 317 7.81 -11.65 -3.90
N LEU A 318 8.59 -12.50 -4.55
CA LEU A 318 9.36 -13.54 -3.86
C LEU A 318 10.70 -13.02 -3.34
N HIS A 319 11.11 -11.80 -3.66
CA HIS A 319 12.41 -11.30 -3.21
C HIS A 319 12.47 -9.77 -3.27
N LEU A 320 12.53 -9.13 -2.09
CA LEU A 320 12.66 -7.68 -1.94
C LEU A 320 13.47 -7.35 -0.68
N HIS A 321 14.54 -6.56 -0.79
CA HIS A 321 15.27 -6.04 0.38
C HIS A 321 14.58 -4.77 0.90
N ALA A 322 13.76 -4.90 1.93
CA ALA A 322 12.99 -3.79 2.49
C ALA A 322 13.86 -2.59 2.90
N PRO A 323 15.05 -2.76 3.52
CA PRO A 323 15.88 -1.63 3.93
C PRO A 323 16.41 -0.81 2.74
N GLN A 324 16.60 -1.47 1.60
CA GLN A 324 17.21 -0.88 0.42
C GLN A 324 16.24 0.01 -0.37
N TYR A 325 14.95 -0.04 -0.05
CA TYR A 325 13.97 0.94 -0.54
C TYR A 325 14.38 2.39 -0.22
N LEU A 326 15.16 2.60 0.85
CA LEU A 326 15.67 3.92 1.24
C LEU A 326 16.44 4.66 0.13
N TYR A 327 17.09 3.94 -0.80
CA TYR A 327 17.90 4.54 -1.87
C TYR A 327 17.53 4.03 -3.27
N GLN A 328 16.37 3.38 -3.40
CA GLN A 328 15.90 2.78 -4.65
C GLN A 328 16.17 3.67 -5.87
N GLY A 329 16.75 3.07 -6.93
CA GLY A 329 17.05 3.76 -8.19
C GLY A 329 18.38 4.51 -8.22
N THR A 330 19.26 4.33 -7.22
CA THR A 330 20.59 4.95 -7.19
C THR A 330 21.73 3.93 -7.19
N GLY A 331 22.92 4.33 -7.66
CA GLY A 331 24.14 3.52 -7.61
C GLY A 331 24.27 2.40 -8.67
N LEU A 332 23.28 2.20 -9.55
CA LEU A 332 23.23 1.06 -10.49
C LEU A 332 24.26 1.06 -11.63
N HIS A 333 25.15 2.05 -11.68
CA HIS A 333 26.28 2.07 -12.62
C HIS A 333 27.53 1.37 -12.06
N LEU A 334 27.51 1.00 -10.77
CA LEU A 334 28.61 0.33 -10.09
C LEU A 334 28.48 -1.20 -10.21
N PRO A 335 29.60 -1.95 -10.20
CA PRO A 335 29.59 -3.40 -9.99
C PRO A 335 28.92 -3.81 -8.67
N LEU A 336 28.40 -5.03 -8.57
CA LEU A 336 27.64 -5.52 -7.41
C LEU A 336 28.37 -5.30 -6.07
N MET A 337 29.64 -5.69 -5.99
CA MET A 337 30.42 -5.59 -4.74
C MET A 337 30.65 -4.14 -4.29
N ASP A 338 30.92 -3.24 -5.24
CA ASP A 338 31.08 -1.81 -4.97
C ASP A 338 29.75 -1.17 -4.55
N TRP A 339 28.66 -1.54 -5.23
CA TRP A 339 27.31 -1.09 -4.92
C TRP A 339 26.86 -1.52 -3.52
N LEU A 340 27.13 -2.76 -3.12
CA LEU A 340 26.83 -3.27 -1.78
C LEU A 340 27.51 -2.44 -0.70
N ASN A 341 28.81 -2.14 -0.88
CA ASN A 341 29.59 -1.38 0.09
C ASN A 341 29.19 0.11 0.14
N GLU A 342 28.99 0.73 -1.02
CA GLU A 342 28.72 2.17 -1.10
C GLU A 342 27.29 2.56 -0.75
N TYR A 343 26.32 1.67 -1.00
CA TYR A 343 24.89 1.95 -0.85
C TYR A 343 24.19 0.97 0.10
N ALA A 344 24.17 -0.32 -0.21
CA ALA A 344 23.30 -1.28 0.47
C ALA A 344 23.60 -1.37 1.98
N PHE A 345 24.85 -1.64 2.36
CA PHE A 345 25.21 -1.75 3.78
C PHE A 345 25.04 -0.44 4.54
N LYS A 346 25.26 0.72 3.90
CA LYS A 346 25.06 2.03 4.54
C LYS A 346 23.58 2.30 4.81
N ALA A 347 22.70 1.93 3.89
CA ALA A 347 21.26 2.05 4.07
C ALA A 347 20.76 1.13 5.20
N GLU A 348 21.18 -0.14 5.17
CA GLU A 348 20.82 -1.13 6.18
C GLU A 348 21.28 -0.70 7.60
N GLU A 349 22.53 -0.26 7.76
CA GLU A 349 23.04 0.29 9.02
C GLU A 349 22.28 1.54 9.48
N ARG A 350 21.94 2.43 8.54
CA ARG A 350 21.24 3.68 8.87
C ARG A 350 19.86 3.39 9.43
N LEU A 351 19.13 2.41 8.89
CA LEU A 351 17.85 1.99 9.47
C LEU A 351 18.04 1.29 10.81
N ASP A 352 19.09 0.48 10.94
CA ASP A 352 19.45 -0.18 12.19
C ASP A 352 19.86 0.79 13.31
N ALA A 353 20.31 1.99 12.96
CA ALA A 353 20.63 3.06 13.91
C ALA A 353 19.45 3.98 14.24
N ASP A 354 18.39 3.96 13.42
CA ASP A 354 17.24 4.88 13.53
C ASP A 354 15.90 4.13 13.32
N PRO A 355 15.32 3.56 14.40
CA PRO A 355 14.01 2.90 14.37
C PRO A 355 12.88 3.77 13.81
N ALA A 356 12.93 5.09 14.01
CA ALA A 356 11.91 6.00 13.50
C ALA A 356 12.00 6.14 11.99
N LEU A 357 13.22 6.25 11.44
CA LEU A 357 13.45 6.21 10.00
C LEU A 357 13.05 4.86 9.41
N ALA A 358 13.40 3.74 10.05
CA ALA A 358 12.98 2.41 9.61
C ALA A 358 11.45 2.33 9.46
N ARG A 359 10.70 2.80 10.47
CA ARG A 359 9.24 2.84 10.42
C ARG A 359 8.72 3.71 9.26
N ARG A 360 9.28 4.91 9.04
CA ARG A 360 8.90 5.77 7.91
C ARG A 360 9.12 5.09 6.56
N VAL A 361 10.31 4.49 6.36
CA VAL A 361 10.67 3.80 5.12
C VAL A 361 9.73 2.62 4.87
N TYR A 362 9.47 1.79 5.88
CA TYR A 362 8.61 0.62 5.72
C TYR A 362 7.13 0.97 5.53
N LEU A 363 6.63 2.05 6.13
CA LEU A 363 5.28 2.55 5.85
C LEU A 363 5.13 2.99 4.39
N ARG A 364 6.12 3.73 3.87
CA ARG A 364 6.14 4.15 2.46
C ARG A 364 6.30 2.97 1.50
N LEU A 365 7.10 1.98 1.88
CA LEU A 365 7.22 0.73 1.12
C LEU A 365 5.88 0.01 1.05
N ALA A 366 5.19 -0.17 2.18
CA ALA A 366 3.89 -0.84 2.25
C ALA A 366 2.83 -0.14 1.39
N GLU A 367 2.76 1.19 1.45
CA GLU A 367 1.89 2.00 0.60
C GLU A 367 2.18 1.78 -0.89
N ARG A 368 3.46 1.80 -1.28
CA ARG A 368 3.86 1.61 -2.67
C ARG A 368 3.59 0.19 -3.16
N LEU A 369 3.75 -0.83 -2.32
CA LEU A 369 3.42 -2.21 -2.65
C LEU A 369 1.93 -2.40 -2.93
N LEU A 370 1.06 -1.80 -2.10
CA LEU A 370 -0.38 -1.81 -2.32
C LEU A 370 -0.78 -1.11 -3.62
N GLN A 371 -0.20 0.07 -3.90
CA GLN A 371 -0.43 0.81 -5.15
C GLN A 371 0.01 0.00 -6.39
N ASN A 372 1.01 -0.86 -6.26
CA ASN A 372 1.47 -1.76 -7.33
C ASN A 372 0.76 -3.12 -7.32
N GLY A 373 -0.16 -3.39 -6.38
CA GLY A 373 -0.96 -4.61 -6.36
C GLY A 373 -0.28 -5.84 -5.79
N THR A 374 0.82 -5.65 -5.07
CA THR A 374 1.55 -6.74 -4.45
C THR A 374 0.90 -7.07 -3.10
N GLY A 375 0.35 -8.28 -2.97
CA GLY A 375 -0.39 -8.72 -1.78
C GLY A 375 0.40 -9.66 -0.87
N ALA A 376 1.39 -10.37 -1.42
CA ALA A 376 2.28 -11.25 -0.67
C ALA A 376 3.75 -10.97 -1.01
N ILE A 377 4.58 -10.81 0.03
CA ILE A 377 5.99 -10.42 -0.14
C ILE A 377 6.91 -11.25 0.74
N LEU A 378 8.05 -11.65 0.19
CA LEU A 378 9.16 -12.26 0.90
C LEU A 378 10.32 -11.25 1.05
N PHE A 379 10.47 -10.72 2.27
CA PHE A 379 11.36 -9.62 2.59
C PHE A 379 12.71 -10.08 3.13
N PHE A 380 13.77 -9.56 2.53
CA PHE A 380 15.07 -9.42 3.17
C PHE A 380 15.05 -8.16 4.04
N GLY A 381 15.41 -8.32 5.30
CA GLY A 381 15.49 -7.26 6.29
C GLY A 381 16.93 -6.81 6.55
N THR A 382 17.21 -6.39 7.78
CA THR A 382 18.57 -6.07 8.26
C THR A 382 19.09 -7.14 9.22
N ILE A 383 20.31 -6.99 9.77
CA ILE A 383 20.82 -7.88 10.83
C ILE A 383 20.19 -7.61 12.21
N LYS A 384 19.58 -6.45 12.49
CA LYS A 384 19.01 -6.16 13.81
C LYS A 384 17.57 -6.61 13.97
N GLU A 385 17.27 -7.26 15.08
CA GLU A 385 15.92 -7.73 15.39
C GLU A 385 14.88 -6.61 15.43
N GLU A 386 15.18 -5.49 16.10
CA GLU A 386 14.23 -4.37 16.29
C GLU A 386 13.72 -3.80 14.97
N THR A 387 14.64 -3.53 14.03
CA THR A 387 14.33 -3.04 12.68
C THR A 387 13.38 -3.99 11.95
N ASN A 388 13.61 -5.30 12.05
CA ASN A 388 12.80 -6.32 11.40
C ASN A 388 11.43 -6.52 12.08
N ILE A 389 11.34 -6.29 13.39
CA ILE A 389 10.06 -6.26 14.10
C ILE A 389 9.21 -5.08 13.64
N ILE A 390 9.81 -3.89 13.43
CA ILE A 390 9.10 -2.74 12.88
C ILE A 390 8.54 -3.06 11.49
N LEU A 391 9.32 -3.70 10.63
CA LEU A 391 8.85 -4.16 9.32
C LEU A 391 7.65 -5.10 9.45
N ALA A 392 7.74 -6.11 10.34
CA ALA A 392 6.65 -7.05 10.59
C ALA A 392 5.37 -6.35 11.11
N GLU A 393 5.50 -5.43 12.05
CA GLU A 393 4.37 -4.65 12.59
C GLU A 393 3.69 -3.82 11.51
N VAL A 394 4.49 -3.10 10.70
CA VAL A 394 3.96 -2.24 9.62
C VAL A 394 3.18 -3.06 8.61
N MET A 395 3.72 -4.19 8.16
CA MET A 395 3.04 -5.04 7.16
C MET A 395 1.75 -5.64 7.71
N GLN A 396 1.75 -6.10 8.96
CA GLN A 396 0.54 -6.60 9.63
C GLN A 396 -0.52 -5.50 9.79
N GLN A 397 -0.11 -4.27 10.11
CA GLN A 397 -1.00 -3.13 10.31
C GLN A 397 -1.64 -2.68 9.00
N VAL A 398 -0.87 -2.63 7.91
CA VAL A 398 -1.35 -2.23 6.58
C VAL A 398 -2.20 -3.34 5.93
N GLY A 399 -2.05 -4.59 6.37
CA GLY A 399 -2.81 -5.72 5.86
C GLY A 399 -2.13 -6.45 4.70
N LEU A 400 -0.80 -6.38 4.60
CA LEU A 400 -0.01 -7.12 3.61
C LEU A 400 0.44 -8.47 4.18
N ARG A 401 0.39 -9.52 3.34
CA ARG A 401 0.96 -10.82 3.68
C ARG A 401 2.48 -10.76 3.55
N ALA A 402 3.20 -10.84 4.66
CA ALA A 402 4.64 -10.64 4.68
C ALA A 402 5.39 -11.80 5.33
N PHE A 403 6.42 -12.27 4.64
CA PHE A 403 7.41 -13.21 5.16
C PHE A 403 8.68 -12.42 5.44
N VAL A 404 8.96 -12.15 6.72
CA VAL A 404 10.02 -11.21 7.13
C VAL A 404 11.25 -11.96 7.58
N GLY A 405 12.38 -11.68 6.93
CA GLY A 405 13.67 -12.28 7.23
C GLY A 405 14.63 -11.31 7.89
N LYS A 406 14.96 -11.56 9.17
CA LYS A 406 16.15 -10.97 9.79
C LYS A 406 17.39 -11.62 9.17
N LEU A 407 18.28 -10.81 8.61
CA LEU A 407 19.53 -11.30 8.02
C LEU A 407 20.39 -11.98 9.08
N SER A 408 21.05 -13.06 8.67
CA SER A 408 22.12 -13.71 9.41
C SER A 408 23.44 -13.60 8.65
N MET A 409 24.45 -13.01 9.28
CA MET A 409 25.79 -12.79 8.71
C MET A 409 26.85 -12.73 9.81
N ASP A 410 27.79 -13.67 9.83
CA ASP A 410 28.95 -13.68 10.74
C ASP A 410 30.30 -13.47 10.02
N ILE A 411 30.26 -13.25 8.71
CA ILE A 411 31.39 -12.86 7.87
C ILE A 411 30.98 -11.64 7.04
N SER A 412 31.82 -10.62 6.98
CA SER A 412 31.55 -9.40 6.19
C SER A 412 32.86 -8.73 5.77
N SER A 413 32.87 -8.15 4.56
CA SER A 413 33.92 -7.23 4.13
C SER A 413 33.84 -5.87 4.84
N ARG A 414 32.72 -5.60 5.53
CA ARG A 414 32.47 -4.37 6.27
C ARG A 414 32.36 -4.65 7.77
N PRO A 415 33.43 -4.41 8.56
CA PRO A 415 33.47 -4.79 9.98
C PRO A 415 32.41 -4.13 10.87
N SER A 416 31.85 -3.00 10.45
CA SER A 416 30.74 -2.34 11.17
C SER A 416 29.39 -3.03 10.97
N TYR A 417 29.27 -3.89 9.96
CA TYR A 417 28.04 -4.56 9.57
C TYR A 417 28.23 -6.08 9.47
N VAL A 418 28.32 -6.69 10.65
CA VAL A 418 28.47 -8.14 10.85
C VAL A 418 28.04 -8.50 12.26
N GLU A 419 27.56 -9.72 12.46
CA GLU A 419 27.28 -10.25 13.80
C GLU A 419 28.56 -10.82 14.41
N SER A 420 28.69 -10.75 15.73
CA SER A 420 29.95 -11.03 16.42
C SER A 420 30.40 -12.50 16.35
N SER A 421 29.48 -13.44 16.11
CA SER A 421 29.75 -14.85 15.92
C SER A 421 28.54 -15.59 15.32
N ALA A 422 28.75 -16.81 14.84
CA ALA A 422 27.68 -17.74 14.45
C ALA A 422 26.64 -17.94 15.56
N ALA A 423 27.10 -18.11 16.82
CA ALA A 423 26.23 -18.34 17.97
C ALA A 423 25.30 -17.16 18.27
N GLU A 424 25.84 -15.92 18.23
CA GLU A 424 25.05 -14.70 18.43
C GLU A 424 24.06 -14.48 17.27
N SER A 425 24.49 -14.74 16.03
CA SER A 425 23.60 -14.66 14.87
C SER A 425 22.43 -15.63 14.95
N LEU A 426 22.71 -16.86 15.36
CA LEU A 426 21.71 -17.90 15.57
C LEU A 426 20.73 -17.54 16.69
N ALA A 427 21.24 -17.09 17.84
CA ALA A 427 20.41 -16.66 18.96
C ALA A 427 19.48 -15.50 18.58
N ALA A 428 19.99 -14.51 17.84
CA ALA A 428 19.21 -13.38 17.35
C ALA A 428 18.16 -13.83 16.30
N ALA A 429 18.47 -14.79 15.42
CA ALA A 429 17.51 -15.35 14.47
C ALA A 429 16.35 -16.09 15.18
N GLU A 430 16.67 -16.90 16.20
CA GLU A 430 15.65 -17.59 17.01
C GLU A 430 14.80 -16.62 17.82
N SER A 431 15.43 -15.61 18.44
CA SER A 431 14.76 -14.54 19.18
C SER A 431 13.82 -13.75 18.27
N PHE A 432 14.30 -13.31 17.10
CA PHE A 432 13.48 -12.63 16.10
C PHE A 432 12.27 -13.48 15.70
N ALA A 433 12.48 -14.76 15.38
CA ALA A 433 11.39 -15.64 14.96
C ALA A 433 10.30 -15.74 16.05
N SER A 434 10.69 -15.85 17.32
CA SER A 434 9.76 -15.88 18.45
C SER A 434 9.01 -14.56 18.63
N LYS A 435 9.71 -13.42 18.55
CA LYS A 435 9.10 -12.08 18.66
C LYS A 435 8.15 -11.79 17.51
N CYS A 436 8.54 -12.11 16.27
CA CYS A 436 7.72 -11.94 15.08
C CYS A 436 6.42 -12.76 15.18
N GLN A 437 6.50 -14.02 15.60
CA GLN A 437 5.30 -14.85 15.86
C GLN A 437 4.42 -14.26 16.97
N ALA A 438 5.02 -13.69 18.02
CA ALA A 438 4.27 -13.09 19.14
C ALA A 438 3.45 -11.85 18.73
N ILE A 439 3.90 -11.07 17.73
CA ILE A 439 3.15 -9.91 17.19
C ILE A 439 1.72 -10.32 16.82
N VAL A 440 1.57 -11.45 16.15
CA VAL A 440 0.30 -11.90 15.56
C VAL A 440 -0.40 -13.00 16.35
N ALA A 441 0.21 -13.51 17.42
CA ALA A 441 -0.30 -14.66 18.19
C ALA A 441 -1.71 -14.41 18.79
N HIS A 442 -2.01 -13.16 19.13
CA HIS A 442 -3.31 -12.74 19.67
C HIS A 442 -4.43 -12.68 18.62
N LEU A 443 -4.08 -12.75 17.33
CA LEU A 443 -5.03 -12.76 16.22
C LEU A 443 -5.44 -14.19 15.88
N PRO A 444 -6.66 -14.40 15.36
CA PRO A 444 -7.04 -15.67 14.77
C PRO A 444 -6.16 -15.99 13.55
N GLU A 445 -5.94 -17.27 13.28
CA GLU A 445 -4.95 -17.74 12.30
C GLU A 445 -5.09 -17.07 10.92
N HIS A 446 -6.31 -16.96 10.39
CA HIS A 446 -6.56 -16.33 9.10
C HIS A 446 -6.13 -14.86 9.03
N ARG A 447 -6.07 -14.13 10.17
CA ARG A 447 -5.61 -12.72 10.22
C ARG A 447 -4.13 -12.56 10.50
N ARG A 448 -3.39 -13.66 10.69
CA ARG A 448 -1.92 -13.63 10.88
C ARG A 448 -1.25 -13.53 9.52
N LEU A 449 -1.05 -12.30 9.08
CA LEU A 449 -0.50 -12.01 7.75
C LEU A 449 1.03 -12.03 7.73
N VAL A 450 1.68 -12.00 8.89
CA VAL A 450 3.13 -11.92 9.00
C VAL A 450 3.76 -13.17 9.63
N GLN A 451 4.86 -13.64 9.05
CA GLN A 451 5.59 -14.82 9.50
C GLN A 451 7.12 -14.59 9.41
N PRO A 452 7.92 -15.13 10.34
CA PRO A 452 9.38 -15.05 10.25
C PRO A 452 9.98 -16.03 9.24
N VAL A 453 11.14 -15.67 8.70
CA VAL A 453 11.93 -16.46 7.74
C VAL A 453 13.39 -16.54 8.18
N ILE A 454 13.97 -17.73 8.10
CA ILE A 454 15.41 -17.94 8.28
C ILE A 454 16.15 -17.42 7.05
N THR A 455 17.04 -16.45 7.26
CA THR A 455 17.61 -15.66 6.15
C THR A 455 19.13 -15.54 6.27
N PRO A 456 19.90 -16.63 6.00
CA PRO A 456 21.31 -16.46 5.67
C PRO A 456 21.39 -15.56 4.43
N ARG A 457 22.16 -14.46 4.46
CA ARG A 457 22.15 -13.52 3.33
C ARG A 457 22.55 -14.24 2.03
N PHE A 458 23.71 -14.89 2.05
CA PHE A 458 24.28 -15.73 1.00
C PHE A 458 25.56 -16.40 1.52
N VAL A 459 26.01 -17.48 0.87
CA VAL A 459 27.13 -18.34 1.35
C VAL A 459 28.38 -17.56 1.78
N PRO A 460 28.91 -16.57 1.01
CA PRO A 460 30.12 -15.83 1.38
C PRO A 460 30.07 -15.11 2.74
N THR A 461 28.89 -14.82 3.28
CA THR A 461 28.73 -14.05 4.54
C THR A 461 28.34 -14.90 5.73
N CYS A 462 28.28 -16.22 5.55
CA CYS A 462 27.90 -17.17 6.59
C CYS A 462 28.97 -18.25 6.72
N SER A 463 29.46 -18.48 7.94
CA SER A 463 30.27 -19.66 8.25
C SER A 463 29.45 -20.95 8.11
N ASP A 464 30.13 -22.08 7.95
CA ASP A 464 29.47 -23.40 7.94
C ASP A 464 28.75 -23.71 9.26
N GLU A 465 29.29 -23.21 10.38
CA GLU A 465 28.65 -23.33 11.70
C GLU A 465 27.30 -22.60 11.72
N LEU A 466 27.27 -21.37 11.23
CA LEU A 466 26.04 -20.58 11.14
C LEU A 466 25.02 -21.23 10.19
N LEU A 467 25.45 -21.65 8.99
CA LEU A 467 24.55 -22.29 8.02
C LEU A 467 23.94 -23.59 8.57
N ALA A 468 24.74 -24.43 9.22
CA ALA A 468 24.26 -25.66 9.85
C ALA A 468 23.26 -25.37 10.98
N GLY A 469 23.53 -24.36 11.81
CA GLY A 469 22.65 -23.90 12.88
C GLY A 469 21.31 -23.39 12.36
N LEU A 470 21.33 -22.53 11.33
CA LEU A 470 20.13 -22.00 10.70
C LEU A 470 19.28 -23.09 10.04
N GLY A 471 19.92 -24.08 9.39
CA GLY A 471 19.24 -25.27 8.85
C GLY A 471 18.52 -26.05 9.95
N ASN A 472 19.18 -26.24 11.11
CA ASN A 472 18.57 -26.89 12.27
C ASN A 472 17.37 -26.11 12.84
N VAL A 473 17.46 -24.78 12.92
CA VAL A 473 16.35 -23.93 13.38
C VAL A 473 15.17 -23.99 12.42
N SER A 474 15.42 -23.93 11.10
CA SER A 474 14.37 -24.06 10.09
C SER A 474 13.63 -25.40 10.22
N GLU A 475 14.36 -26.50 10.37
CA GLU A 475 13.76 -27.84 10.50
C GLU A 475 12.96 -27.98 11.80
N THR A 476 13.57 -27.66 12.94
CA THR A 476 12.95 -27.84 14.27
C THR A 476 11.72 -26.95 14.48
N ARG A 477 11.71 -25.74 13.91
CA ARG A 477 10.59 -24.78 14.02
C ARG A 477 9.70 -24.73 12.79
N SER A 478 9.96 -25.56 11.77
CA SER A 478 9.24 -25.55 10.48
C SER A 478 9.17 -24.18 9.80
N LEU A 479 10.25 -23.40 9.90
CA LEU A 479 10.33 -22.05 9.33
C LEU A 479 10.79 -22.08 7.87
N ARG A 480 10.33 -21.10 7.08
CA ARG A 480 10.82 -20.89 5.71
C ARG A 480 12.28 -20.46 5.71
N VAL A 481 12.94 -20.71 4.59
CA VAL A 481 14.31 -20.26 4.32
C VAL A 481 14.32 -19.39 3.07
N GLN A 482 15.11 -18.34 3.08
CA GLN A 482 15.43 -17.57 1.88
C GLN A 482 16.93 -17.25 1.84
N SER A 483 17.51 -17.21 0.65
CA SER A 483 18.90 -16.77 0.43
C SER A 483 19.12 -16.37 -1.04
N HIS A 484 20.33 -15.90 -1.36
CA HIS A 484 20.79 -15.77 -2.76
C HIS A 484 21.59 -17.02 -3.14
N LEU A 485 21.44 -17.46 -4.39
CA LEU A 485 22.13 -18.63 -4.93
C LEU A 485 22.65 -18.35 -6.33
N ALA A 486 23.96 -18.49 -6.54
CA ALA A 486 24.60 -18.47 -7.84
C ALA A 486 24.17 -17.27 -8.71
N GLU A 487 24.25 -16.07 -8.14
CA GLU A 487 23.77 -14.83 -8.79
C GLU A 487 24.84 -14.22 -9.70
N ALA A 488 26.07 -14.12 -9.26
CA ALA A 488 27.14 -13.41 -9.98
C ALA A 488 28.35 -14.31 -10.18
N LEU A 489 29.07 -14.12 -11.29
CA LEU A 489 30.25 -14.93 -11.63
C LEU A 489 31.29 -14.89 -10.50
N ASP A 490 31.66 -13.68 -10.06
CA ASP A 490 32.63 -13.46 -8.99
C ASP A 490 32.20 -14.12 -7.67
N GLN A 491 30.89 -14.11 -7.39
CA GLN A 491 30.32 -14.73 -6.19
C GLN A 491 30.40 -16.26 -6.24
N VAL A 492 30.11 -16.87 -7.40
CA VAL A 492 30.24 -18.32 -7.61
C VAL A 492 31.72 -18.76 -7.54
N GLU A 493 32.61 -18.00 -8.17
CA GLU A 493 34.05 -18.26 -8.13
C GLU A 493 34.62 -18.13 -6.71
N TRP A 494 34.17 -17.11 -5.95
CA TRP A 494 34.56 -16.93 -4.56
C TRP A 494 34.19 -18.16 -3.72
N VAL A 495 32.96 -18.65 -3.80
CA VAL A 495 32.54 -19.82 -3.02
C VAL A 495 33.33 -21.08 -3.43
N ARG A 496 33.57 -21.29 -4.72
CA ARG A 496 34.41 -22.41 -5.20
C ARG A 496 35.81 -22.35 -4.62
N ASN A 497 36.43 -21.18 -4.60
CA ASN A 497 37.79 -21.00 -4.10
C ASN A 497 37.87 -21.21 -2.57
N GLU A 498 36.89 -20.70 -1.82
CA GLU A 498 36.89 -20.74 -0.36
C GLU A 498 36.36 -22.05 0.24
N ARG A 499 35.44 -22.74 -0.45
CA ARG A 499 34.76 -23.93 0.06
C ARG A 499 35.07 -25.20 -0.74
N GLY A 500 35.69 -25.09 -1.91
CA GLY A 500 36.00 -26.22 -2.79
C GLY A 500 34.77 -26.90 -3.39
N MET A 501 33.61 -26.22 -3.41
CA MET A 501 32.34 -26.73 -3.97
C MET A 501 31.44 -25.59 -4.44
N ASP A 502 30.37 -25.92 -5.16
CA ASP A 502 29.39 -24.93 -5.64
C ASP A 502 28.43 -24.50 -4.51
N ASP A 503 27.92 -23.26 -4.59
CA ASP A 503 26.94 -22.68 -3.65
C ASP A 503 25.78 -23.63 -3.31
N ILE A 504 25.23 -24.28 -4.34
CA ILE A 504 24.08 -25.18 -4.19
C ILE A 504 24.42 -26.38 -3.31
N GLU A 505 25.66 -26.85 -3.36
CA GLU A 505 26.12 -27.99 -2.56
C GLU A 505 26.32 -27.60 -1.10
N VAL A 506 26.79 -26.38 -0.85
CA VAL A 506 26.90 -25.80 0.50
C VAL A 506 25.51 -25.75 1.14
N PHE A 507 24.52 -25.17 0.48
CA PHE A 507 23.16 -25.12 1.01
C PHE A 507 22.51 -26.50 1.19
N ASP A 508 22.72 -27.43 0.25
CA ASP A 508 22.18 -28.79 0.32
C ASP A 508 22.76 -29.54 1.54
N ARG A 509 24.09 -29.47 1.73
CA ARG A 509 24.78 -30.08 2.87
C ARG A 509 24.26 -29.56 4.22
N HIS A 510 23.90 -28.29 4.29
CA HIS A 510 23.42 -27.64 5.51
C HIS A 510 21.89 -27.72 5.69
N ARG A 511 21.18 -28.54 4.88
CA ARG A 511 19.72 -28.73 4.94
C ARG A 511 18.92 -27.44 4.68
N LEU A 512 19.48 -26.53 3.87
CA LEU A 512 18.86 -25.25 3.52
C LEU A 512 18.18 -25.29 2.14
N LEU A 513 18.23 -26.42 1.41
CA LEU A 513 17.42 -26.67 0.22
C LEU A 513 16.25 -27.58 0.57
N THR A 514 15.05 -27.00 0.70
CA THR A 514 13.85 -27.69 1.19
C THR A 514 12.60 -27.22 0.44
N PRO A 515 11.44 -27.90 0.62
CA PRO A 515 10.17 -27.45 0.08
C PRO A 515 9.72 -26.05 0.55
N ARG A 516 10.33 -25.53 1.63
CA ARG A 516 10.06 -24.21 2.25
C ARG A 516 11.15 -23.17 1.94
N THR A 517 12.09 -23.51 1.06
CA THR A 517 13.19 -22.63 0.66
C THR A 517 12.84 -21.87 -0.62
N VAL A 518 13.13 -20.57 -0.65
CA VAL A 518 13.17 -19.75 -1.86
C VAL A 518 14.59 -19.24 -2.09
N GLN A 519 15.17 -19.51 -3.26
CA GLN A 519 16.51 -19.02 -3.63
C GLN A 519 16.39 -17.95 -4.71
N ALA A 520 17.00 -16.78 -4.48
CA ALA A 520 16.98 -15.69 -5.44
C ALA A 520 18.00 -15.90 -6.57
N HIS A 521 17.67 -15.38 -7.76
CA HIS A 521 18.50 -15.32 -8.97
C HIS A 521 18.77 -16.65 -9.66
N CYS A 522 19.60 -17.53 -9.07
CA CYS A 522 19.94 -18.85 -9.61
C CYS A 522 20.47 -18.82 -11.06
N THR A 523 21.06 -17.70 -11.50
CA THR A 523 21.39 -17.47 -12.91
C THR A 523 22.53 -18.34 -13.38
N PHE A 524 23.50 -18.65 -12.51
CA PHE A 524 24.62 -19.52 -12.79
C PHE A 524 24.36 -21.00 -12.62
N LEU A 525 23.13 -21.40 -12.29
CA LEU A 525 22.78 -22.81 -12.22
C LEU A 525 22.67 -23.45 -13.61
N GLU A 526 23.25 -24.63 -13.72
CA GLU A 526 23.17 -25.49 -14.88
C GLU A 526 22.05 -26.53 -14.75
N PRO A 527 21.64 -27.21 -15.83
CA PRO A 527 20.54 -28.17 -15.81
C PRO A 527 20.57 -29.24 -14.69
N PRO A 528 21.73 -29.83 -14.30
CA PRO A 528 21.79 -30.74 -13.16
C PRO A 528 21.41 -30.06 -11.83
N SER A 529 21.89 -28.84 -11.61
CA SER A 529 21.58 -28.05 -10.41
C SER A 529 20.12 -27.62 -10.35
N LEU A 530 19.52 -27.28 -11.50
CA LEU A 530 18.07 -27.03 -11.59
C LEU A 530 17.25 -28.28 -11.24
N SER A 531 17.70 -29.46 -11.67
CA SER A 531 17.04 -30.73 -11.34
C SER A 531 17.12 -31.00 -9.83
N ARG A 532 18.27 -30.71 -9.21
CA ARG A 532 18.45 -30.79 -7.75
C ARG A 532 17.49 -29.86 -7.00
N LEU A 533 17.26 -28.63 -7.48
CA LEU A 533 16.27 -27.73 -6.87
C LEU A 533 14.86 -28.33 -6.91
N CYS A 534 14.46 -28.93 -8.04
CA CYS A 534 13.18 -29.62 -8.16
C CYS A 534 13.08 -30.80 -7.19
N GLU A 535 14.10 -31.66 -7.12
CA GLU A 535 14.13 -32.82 -6.21
C GLU A 535 14.00 -32.43 -4.74
N ARG A 536 14.59 -31.29 -4.34
CA ARG A 536 14.46 -30.74 -2.98
C ARG A 536 13.17 -29.96 -2.75
N GLY A 537 12.42 -29.67 -3.82
CA GLY A 537 11.24 -28.80 -3.78
C GLY A 537 11.58 -27.33 -3.51
N THR A 538 12.82 -26.91 -3.69
CA THR A 538 13.24 -25.50 -3.53
C THR A 538 12.65 -24.66 -4.64
N ALA A 539 12.10 -23.50 -4.28
CA ALA A 539 11.60 -22.53 -5.25
C ALA A 539 12.67 -21.51 -5.65
N VAL A 540 12.49 -20.86 -6.79
CA VAL A 540 13.35 -19.80 -7.30
C VAL A 540 12.57 -18.48 -7.39
N ALA A 541 13.17 -17.40 -6.88
CA ALA A 541 12.75 -16.04 -7.17
C ALA A 541 13.54 -15.52 -8.38
N HIS A 542 12.87 -15.43 -9.54
CA HIS A 542 13.47 -14.87 -10.74
C HIS A 542 13.41 -13.34 -10.68
N CYS A 543 14.58 -12.69 -10.62
CA CYS A 543 14.73 -11.23 -10.48
C CYS A 543 15.33 -10.62 -11.76
N PRO A 544 14.59 -10.57 -12.88
CA PRO A 544 15.16 -10.27 -14.19
C PRO A 544 15.78 -8.87 -14.28
N LEU A 545 15.18 -7.87 -13.64
CA LEU A 545 15.70 -6.50 -13.69
C LEU A 545 17.05 -6.39 -12.98
N SER A 546 17.16 -6.90 -11.75
CA SER A 546 18.42 -6.95 -11.02
C SER A 546 19.48 -7.78 -11.76
N ASN A 547 19.08 -8.93 -12.32
CA ASN A 547 20.01 -9.77 -13.08
C ASN A 547 20.62 -9.04 -14.29
N ALA A 548 19.87 -8.15 -14.94
CA ALA A 548 20.39 -7.36 -16.05
C ALA A 548 21.51 -6.38 -15.62
N TYR A 549 21.50 -5.93 -14.37
CA TYR A 549 22.55 -5.06 -13.83
C TYR A 549 23.74 -5.84 -13.26
N PHE A 550 23.49 -6.94 -12.53
CA PHE A 550 24.51 -7.54 -11.66
C PHE A 550 24.94 -8.97 -12.00
N SER A 551 24.16 -9.69 -12.80
CA SER A 551 24.30 -11.15 -12.91
C SER A 551 25.13 -11.63 -14.10
N ALA A 552 25.57 -10.73 -14.99
CA ALA A 552 26.29 -11.02 -16.25
C ALA A 552 25.61 -11.97 -17.25
N LYS A 553 24.64 -12.78 -16.81
CA LYS A 553 23.80 -13.63 -17.65
C LYS A 553 22.39 -13.77 -17.04
N PRO A 554 21.37 -13.98 -17.88
CA PRO A 554 20.01 -14.15 -17.40
C PRO A 554 19.74 -15.54 -16.81
N PHE A 555 18.77 -15.62 -15.90
CA PHE A 555 18.26 -16.89 -15.38
C PHE A 555 17.71 -17.79 -16.51
N PRO A 556 18.08 -19.09 -16.56
CA PRO A 556 17.54 -20.05 -17.53
C PRO A 556 16.09 -20.47 -17.20
N LEU A 557 15.16 -19.53 -17.29
CA LEU A 557 13.77 -19.68 -16.85
C LEU A 557 13.04 -20.86 -17.52
N ARG A 558 13.07 -20.96 -18.85
CA ARG A 558 12.39 -22.04 -19.58
C ARG A 558 12.90 -23.41 -19.15
N GLU A 559 14.21 -23.56 -19.00
CA GLU A 559 14.86 -24.80 -18.62
C GLU A 559 14.50 -25.23 -17.19
N ALA A 560 14.33 -24.26 -16.28
CA ALA A 560 13.85 -24.49 -14.93
C ALA A 560 12.37 -24.93 -14.91
N LEU A 561 11.51 -24.25 -15.68
CA LEU A 561 10.08 -24.59 -15.79
C LEU A 561 9.86 -26.00 -16.38
N GLN A 562 10.63 -26.38 -17.41
CA GLN A 562 10.59 -27.74 -17.98
C GLN A 562 10.95 -28.83 -16.97
N ARG A 563 11.79 -28.49 -15.98
CA ARG A 563 12.17 -29.37 -14.88
C ARG A 563 11.21 -29.32 -13.71
N SER A 564 10.07 -28.63 -13.85
CA SER A 564 9.08 -28.46 -12.78
C SER A 564 9.64 -27.77 -11.53
N VAL A 565 10.72 -26.97 -11.67
CA VAL A 565 11.16 -26.08 -10.59
C VAL A 565 10.05 -25.06 -10.33
N LYS A 566 9.69 -24.87 -9.05
CA LYS A 566 8.75 -23.81 -8.67
C LYS A 566 9.43 -22.47 -8.88
N VAL A 567 8.87 -21.62 -9.73
CA VAL A 567 9.42 -20.28 -10.00
C VAL A 567 8.31 -19.24 -9.76
N GLY A 568 8.68 -18.14 -9.12
CA GLY A 568 7.93 -16.89 -9.11
C GLY A 568 8.85 -15.72 -9.43
N LEU A 569 8.30 -14.50 -9.40
CA LEU A 569 9.05 -13.27 -9.72
C LEU A 569 9.49 -12.56 -8.44
N GLY A 570 10.65 -11.91 -8.51
CA GLY A 570 11.16 -11.01 -7.48
C GLY A 570 11.48 -9.63 -8.06
N THR A 571 11.22 -8.57 -7.31
CA THR A 571 11.65 -7.21 -7.70
C THR A 571 13.13 -6.99 -7.43
N ASP A 572 13.63 -7.61 -6.36
CA ASP A 572 14.97 -7.43 -5.81
C ASP A 572 15.33 -5.96 -5.59
N VAL A 573 14.41 -5.18 -5.02
CA VAL A 573 14.76 -3.80 -4.65
C VAL A 573 15.89 -3.84 -3.61
N ALA A 574 16.99 -3.09 -3.78
CA ALA A 574 17.20 -2.03 -4.77
C ALA A 574 18.06 -2.42 -5.99
N GLY A 575 18.50 -3.67 -6.09
CA GLY A 575 19.24 -4.16 -7.26
C GLY A 575 18.41 -4.03 -8.55
N GLY A 576 17.13 -4.38 -8.46
CA GLY A 576 16.09 -3.90 -9.37
C GLY A 576 15.54 -2.56 -8.88
N TYR A 577 15.53 -1.54 -9.74
CA TYR A 577 15.02 -0.22 -9.35
C TYR A 577 13.49 -0.12 -9.31
N SER A 578 12.75 -1.15 -9.72
CA SER A 578 11.28 -1.11 -9.83
C SER A 578 10.64 -1.98 -8.75
N LEU A 579 9.67 -1.41 -8.01
CA LEU A 579 8.84 -2.14 -7.03
C LEU A 579 7.65 -2.88 -7.66
N ASP A 580 7.46 -2.73 -8.96
CA ASP A 580 6.27 -3.21 -9.67
C ASP A 580 6.53 -4.60 -10.28
N ILE A 581 5.74 -5.59 -9.86
CA ILE A 581 5.81 -6.94 -10.43
C ILE A 581 5.40 -6.96 -11.90
N MET A 582 4.61 -5.98 -12.40
CA MET A 582 4.34 -5.87 -13.83
C MET A 582 5.62 -5.59 -14.63
N SER A 583 6.53 -4.78 -14.08
CA SER A 583 7.88 -4.62 -14.64
C SER A 583 8.63 -5.95 -14.67
N ALA A 584 8.64 -6.70 -13.55
CA ALA A 584 9.30 -8.00 -13.50
C ALA A 584 8.74 -9.00 -14.52
N MET A 585 7.41 -9.04 -14.74
CA MET A 585 6.77 -9.87 -15.76
C MET A 585 7.30 -9.54 -17.16
N ARG A 586 7.28 -8.25 -17.52
CA ARG A 586 7.73 -7.76 -18.84
C ARG A 586 9.20 -8.07 -19.05
N GLN A 587 10.04 -7.84 -18.03
CA GLN A 587 11.47 -8.12 -18.09
C GLN A 587 11.79 -9.62 -18.21
N ALA A 588 11.02 -10.50 -17.55
CA ALA A 588 11.17 -11.95 -17.72
C ALA A 588 10.88 -12.39 -19.17
N VAL A 589 9.81 -11.86 -19.79
CA VAL A 589 9.48 -12.12 -21.19
C VAL A 589 10.57 -11.60 -22.12
N ILE A 590 10.98 -10.33 -21.98
CA ILE A 590 12.04 -9.71 -22.79
C ILE A 590 13.33 -10.53 -22.72
N THR A 591 13.76 -10.87 -21.50
CA THR A 591 14.98 -11.63 -21.25
C THR A 591 14.91 -13.02 -21.91
N SER A 592 13.81 -13.73 -21.76
CA SER A 592 13.63 -15.06 -22.38
C SER A 592 13.68 -14.99 -23.92
N ARG A 593 13.10 -13.94 -24.52
CA ARG A 593 13.12 -13.70 -25.97
C ARG A 593 14.52 -13.36 -26.48
N MET A 594 15.29 -12.56 -25.73
CA MET A 594 16.68 -12.27 -26.07
C MET A 594 17.54 -13.54 -26.04
N ARG A 595 17.35 -14.41 -25.03
CA ARG A 595 18.02 -15.72 -24.97
C ARG A 595 17.67 -16.60 -26.16
N GLU A 596 16.40 -16.63 -26.56
CA GLU A 596 15.97 -17.37 -27.75
C GLU A 596 16.58 -16.82 -29.04
N GLY A 597 16.70 -15.49 -29.17
CA GLY A 597 17.40 -14.85 -30.29
C GLY A 597 18.87 -15.25 -30.37
N LEU A 598 19.59 -15.29 -29.24
CA LEU A 598 20.98 -15.78 -29.20
C LEU A 598 21.05 -17.26 -29.59
N ARG A 599 20.18 -18.12 -29.04
CA ARG A 599 20.16 -19.55 -29.37
C ARG A 599 19.93 -19.79 -30.87
N THR A 600 18.95 -19.10 -31.46
CA THR A 600 18.61 -19.25 -32.88
C THR A 600 19.70 -18.74 -33.80
N THR A 601 20.36 -17.62 -33.45
CA THR A 601 21.50 -17.10 -34.23
C THR A 601 22.74 -18.00 -34.13
N ASP A 602 23.01 -18.62 -32.98
CA ASP A 602 24.13 -19.56 -32.82
C ASP A 602 23.90 -20.88 -33.57
N VAL A 603 22.67 -21.40 -33.58
CA VAL A 603 22.29 -22.56 -34.38
C VAL A 603 22.47 -22.27 -35.87
N ALA A 604 22.03 -21.09 -36.35
CA ALA A 604 22.16 -20.70 -37.76
C ALA A 604 23.62 -20.60 -38.24
N LYS A 605 24.59 -20.36 -37.35
CA LYS A 605 26.02 -20.31 -37.67
C LYS A 605 26.68 -21.69 -37.77
N ARG A 606 26.05 -22.75 -37.29
CA ARG A 606 26.61 -24.12 -37.33
C ARG A 606 26.20 -24.80 -38.63
N GLU A 607 27.16 -25.10 -39.50
CA GLU A 607 26.91 -25.87 -40.72
C GLU A 607 26.27 -27.23 -40.38
N GLY A 608 25.12 -27.55 -41.00
CA GLY A 608 24.41 -28.82 -40.83
C GLY A 608 23.41 -28.91 -39.65
N ALA A 609 23.12 -27.80 -38.95
CA ALA A 609 22.26 -27.78 -37.77
C ALA A 609 20.74 -27.76 -38.05
N GLU A 610 20.30 -27.91 -39.31
CA GLU A 610 18.88 -27.89 -39.73
C GLU A 610 17.98 -28.96 -39.08
N LYS A 611 18.55 -29.87 -38.25
CA LYS A 611 17.84 -31.01 -37.64
C LYS A 611 17.71 -30.98 -36.12
N ASP A 612 18.32 -30.03 -35.41
CA ASP A 612 18.22 -29.98 -33.94
C ASP A 612 17.03 -29.09 -33.53
N VAL A 613 15.82 -29.66 -33.57
CA VAL A 613 14.59 -28.97 -33.09
C VAL A 613 14.64 -28.90 -31.56
N GLN A 614 15.40 -27.96 -31.04
CA GLN A 614 15.39 -27.64 -29.62
C GLN A 614 14.18 -26.75 -29.30
N GLN A 615 13.52 -27.05 -28.18
CA GLN A 615 12.39 -26.27 -27.70
C GLN A 615 12.77 -24.80 -27.48
N SER A 616 11.87 -23.89 -27.84
CA SER A 616 12.08 -22.46 -27.69
C SER A 616 12.32 -22.07 -26.22
N LEU A 617 13.30 -21.18 -25.99
CA LEU A 617 13.62 -20.63 -24.68
C LEU A 617 12.70 -19.49 -24.24
N SER A 618 11.86 -18.96 -25.15
CA SER A 618 10.96 -17.86 -24.82
C SER A 618 9.82 -18.31 -23.91
N ILE A 619 9.39 -17.42 -23.02
CA ILE A 619 8.09 -17.48 -22.35
C ILE A 619 7.15 -16.41 -22.91
N ASP A 620 5.85 -16.61 -22.75
CA ASP A 620 4.82 -15.62 -23.11
C ASP A 620 4.31 -14.82 -21.89
N TRP A 621 3.39 -13.88 -22.15
CA TRP A 621 2.83 -13.01 -21.12
C TRP A 621 1.89 -13.74 -20.15
N LYS A 622 1.23 -14.83 -20.56
CA LYS A 622 0.36 -15.66 -19.71
C LYS A 622 1.19 -16.48 -18.74
N GLU A 623 2.28 -17.05 -19.22
CA GLU A 623 3.29 -17.69 -18.37
C GLU A 623 3.85 -16.69 -17.36
N ALA A 624 4.22 -15.48 -17.78
CA ALA A 624 4.70 -14.45 -16.85
C ALA A 624 3.64 -14.03 -15.81
N LEU A 625 2.37 -13.89 -16.23
CA LEU A 625 1.25 -13.58 -15.33
C LEU A 625 0.99 -14.70 -14.32
N TYR A 626 1.12 -15.96 -14.74
CA TYR A 626 1.11 -17.11 -13.84
C TYR A 626 2.22 -17.00 -12.79
N LEU A 627 3.47 -16.74 -13.20
CA LEU A 627 4.62 -16.60 -12.28
C LEU A 627 4.44 -15.45 -11.29
N ALA A 628 3.80 -14.35 -11.70
CA ALA A 628 3.49 -13.20 -10.85
C ALA A 628 2.37 -13.45 -9.83
N THR A 629 1.50 -14.42 -10.08
CA THR A 629 0.30 -14.69 -9.27
C THR A 629 0.35 -16.10 -8.67
N ARG A 630 -0.29 -17.09 -9.29
CA ARG A 630 -0.40 -18.46 -8.77
C ARG A 630 0.96 -19.15 -8.63
N GLY A 631 1.84 -19.04 -9.62
CA GLY A 631 3.19 -19.59 -9.56
C GLY A 631 3.99 -19.04 -8.38
N GLY A 632 3.92 -17.72 -8.17
CA GLY A 632 4.51 -17.05 -7.02
C GLY A 632 3.89 -17.50 -5.69
N ALA A 633 2.56 -17.61 -5.60
CA ALA A 633 1.86 -18.10 -4.41
C ALA A 633 2.28 -19.53 -4.04
N LEU A 634 2.40 -20.42 -5.02
CA LEU A 634 2.88 -21.80 -4.82
C LEU A 634 4.35 -21.83 -4.40
N ALA A 635 5.19 -20.99 -4.99
CA ALA A 635 6.60 -20.86 -4.63
C ALA A 635 6.79 -20.34 -3.19
N LEU A 636 5.95 -19.42 -2.72
CA LEU A 636 5.89 -18.97 -1.32
C LEU A 636 5.29 -20.02 -0.36
N GLY A 637 4.74 -21.11 -0.89
CA GLY A 637 4.04 -22.13 -0.11
C GLY A 637 2.77 -21.59 0.54
N LEU A 638 2.01 -20.75 -0.18
CA LEU A 638 0.67 -20.34 0.22
C LEU A 638 -0.32 -21.52 0.08
N GLY A 639 -1.47 -21.38 0.76
CA GLY A 639 -2.47 -22.43 0.86
C GLY A 639 -3.07 -22.87 -0.48
N HIS A 640 -3.84 -23.96 -0.43
CA HIS A 640 -4.52 -24.48 -1.61
C HIS A 640 -5.42 -23.42 -2.27
N GLY A 641 -5.35 -23.31 -3.59
CA GLY A 641 -6.14 -22.35 -4.37
C GLY A 641 -5.61 -20.91 -4.38
N SER A 642 -4.59 -20.56 -3.59
CA SER A 642 -3.98 -19.22 -3.63
C SER A 642 -3.55 -18.82 -5.06
N GLY A 643 -3.82 -17.57 -5.42
CA GLY A 643 -3.61 -17.09 -6.79
C GLY A 643 -4.72 -17.49 -7.77
N THR A 644 -5.88 -17.95 -7.29
CA THR A 644 -7.07 -18.23 -8.13
C THR A 644 -8.37 -17.82 -7.47
N PHE A 645 -9.44 -17.74 -8.26
CA PHE A 645 -10.81 -17.52 -7.79
C PHE A 645 -11.60 -18.84 -7.64
N GLN A 646 -11.05 -19.79 -6.87
CA GLN A 646 -11.70 -21.07 -6.59
C GLN A 646 -12.22 -21.10 -5.15
N VAL A 647 -13.30 -21.86 -4.91
CA VAL A 647 -13.83 -22.08 -3.56
C VAL A 647 -12.73 -22.67 -2.66
N GLY A 648 -12.60 -22.11 -1.46
CA GLY A 648 -11.57 -22.43 -0.48
C GLY A 648 -10.28 -21.61 -0.60
N ALA A 649 -10.08 -20.86 -1.69
CA ALA A 649 -8.92 -19.97 -1.81
C ALA A 649 -9.07 -18.73 -0.92
N PRO A 650 -7.97 -18.18 -0.36
CA PRO A 650 -8.02 -16.86 0.27
C PRO A 650 -8.33 -15.79 -0.79
N PHE A 651 -9.18 -14.81 -0.44
CA PHE A 651 -9.50 -13.70 -1.35
C PHE A 651 -8.41 -12.63 -1.31
N ASP A 652 -7.33 -12.91 -2.05
CA ASP A 652 -6.21 -12.00 -2.31
C ASP A 652 -6.35 -11.49 -3.76
N ALA A 653 -6.98 -10.32 -3.94
CA ALA A 653 -7.39 -9.81 -5.26
C ALA A 653 -7.06 -8.34 -5.48
N GLN A 654 -6.96 -7.94 -6.74
CA GLN A 654 -6.79 -6.57 -7.21
C GLN A 654 -7.84 -6.28 -8.29
N SER A 655 -8.45 -5.09 -8.26
CA SER A 655 -9.39 -4.63 -9.28
C SER A 655 -8.65 -3.78 -10.32
N ILE A 656 -8.70 -4.23 -11.57
CA ILE A 656 -8.06 -3.59 -12.72
C ILE A 656 -9.14 -2.99 -13.60
N ARG A 657 -9.08 -1.67 -13.79
CA ARG A 657 -9.94 -0.89 -14.69
C ARG A 657 -9.16 -0.59 -15.96
N VAL A 658 -9.66 -1.08 -17.09
CA VAL A 658 -9.06 -0.87 -18.41
C VAL A 658 -9.85 0.14 -19.22
N ILE A 659 -11.17 0.22 -19.02
CA ILE A 659 -12.07 1.16 -19.71
C ILE A 659 -12.86 1.94 -18.65
N ASN A 660 -13.00 3.24 -18.85
CA ASN A 660 -13.92 4.07 -18.10
C ASN A 660 -15.29 4.06 -18.79
N ASN A 661 -16.27 3.37 -18.21
CA ASN A 661 -17.63 3.26 -18.78
C ASN A 661 -18.38 4.59 -18.94
N GLU A 662 -17.98 5.66 -18.25
CA GLU A 662 -18.64 6.97 -18.40
C GLU A 662 -18.17 7.70 -19.67
N THR A 663 -16.88 7.57 -19.99
CA THR A 663 -16.26 8.24 -21.14
C THR A 663 -16.04 7.31 -22.34
N ASN A 664 -16.14 5.99 -22.13
CA ASN A 664 -15.71 4.93 -23.04
C ASN A 664 -14.24 5.04 -23.49
N LEU A 665 -13.41 5.75 -22.72
CA LEU A 665 -11.98 5.87 -22.95
C LEU A 665 -11.22 4.82 -22.12
N GLY A 666 -10.05 4.42 -22.59
CA GLY A 666 -9.19 3.56 -21.78
C GLY A 666 -8.59 4.32 -20.59
N VAL A 667 -8.19 3.56 -19.56
CA VAL A 667 -7.62 4.10 -18.31
C VAL A 667 -6.11 4.01 -18.34
N GLY A 668 -5.44 5.03 -17.82
CA GLY A 668 -3.98 5.13 -17.83
C GLY A 668 -3.46 5.24 -19.26
N PRO A 669 -2.37 4.53 -19.62
CA PRO A 669 -1.76 4.58 -20.95
C PRO A 669 -2.43 3.66 -21.98
N ILE A 670 -3.65 3.19 -21.72
CA ILE A 670 -4.37 2.24 -22.58
C ILE A 670 -5.40 3.02 -23.41
N ASP A 671 -5.35 2.90 -24.73
CA ASP A 671 -6.36 3.45 -25.64
C ASP A 671 -7.20 2.34 -26.30
N PHE A 672 -8.46 2.62 -26.64
CA PHE A 672 -9.29 1.73 -27.47
C PHE A 672 -9.90 2.52 -28.63
N PHE A 673 -9.98 1.92 -29.82
CA PHE A 673 -10.45 2.59 -31.04
C PHE A 673 -11.68 1.85 -31.60
N PRO A 674 -12.87 2.47 -31.63
CA PRO A 674 -14.05 1.85 -32.22
C PRO A 674 -13.89 1.60 -33.72
N GLY A 675 -14.31 0.42 -34.23
CA GLY A 675 -14.40 0.13 -35.67
C GLY A 675 -13.19 -0.55 -36.34
N GLY A 676 -12.30 -1.20 -35.58
CA GLY A 676 -11.28 -2.11 -36.11
C GLY A 676 -11.87 -3.35 -36.80
N THR A 677 -11.05 -4.13 -37.51
CA THR A 677 -11.45 -5.31 -38.34
C THR A 677 -12.02 -6.52 -37.57
N SER A 678 -12.32 -6.36 -36.29
CA SER A 678 -12.96 -7.31 -35.39
C SER A 678 -14.24 -6.66 -34.86
N ASN A 679 -15.30 -7.43 -34.58
CA ASN A 679 -16.57 -6.96 -34.01
C ASN A 679 -16.41 -6.34 -32.59
N GLU A 680 -15.64 -5.26 -32.44
CA GLU A 680 -15.31 -4.56 -31.20
C GLU A 680 -16.37 -3.50 -30.85
N ASP A 681 -17.63 -3.89 -30.96
CA ASP A 681 -18.77 -3.02 -30.63
C ASP A 681 -19.31 -3.27 -29.21
N LYS A 682 -18.55 -3.94 -28.33
CA LYS A 682 -18.97 -4.18 -26.94
C LYS A 682 -17.82 -4.09 -25.95
N THR A 683 -18.15 -3.48 -24.82
CA THR A 683 -17.44 -3.35 -23.54
C THR A 683 -17.06 -4.68 -22.87
N ASP A 684 -17.03 -5.78 -23.62
CA ASP A 684 -16.76 -7.13 -23.12
C ASP A 684 -15.24 -7.33 -22.98
N LEU A 685 -14.81 -7.85 -21.84
CA LEU A 685 -13.41 -8.15 -21.56
C LEU A 685 -12.93 -9.27 -22.50
N THR A 686 -11.78 -9.11 -23.15
CA THR A 686 -11.19 -10.15 -24.02
C THR A 686 -9.75 -10.47 -23.61
N GLU A 687 -9.20 -11.57 -24.12
CA GLU A 687 -7.77 -11.88 -23.94
C GLU A 687 -6.88 -10.73 -24.47
N ALA A 688 -7.23 -10.13 -25.61
CA ALA A 688 -6.51 -8.97 -26.16
C ALA A 688 -6.58 -7.75 -25.22
N THR A 689 -7.72 -7.53 -24.56
CA THR A 689 -7.87 -6.47 -23.55
C THR A 689 -6.92 -6.69 -22.36
N VAL A 690 -6.86 -7.93 -21.86
CA VAL A 690 -5.97 -8.32 -20.75
C VAL A 690 -4.51 -8.21 -21.16
N GLU A 691 -4.14 -8.69 -22.36
CA GLU A 691 -2.79 -8.57 -22.90
C GLU A 691 -2.37 -7.10 -23.06
N LYS A 692 -3.29 -6.25 -23.55
CA LYS A 692 -3.03 -4.81 -23.69
C LYS A 692 -2.76 -4.15 -22.34
N TRP A 693 -3.52 -4.49 -21.30
CA TRP A 693 -3.22 -4.06 -19.94
C TRP A 693 -1.88 -4.63 -19.44
N TRP A 694 -1.60 -5.90 -19.69
CA TRP A 694 -0.31 -6.50 -19.31
C TRP A 694 0.87 -5.75 -19.95
N CYS A 695 0.74 -5.36 -21.23
CA CYS A 695 1.76 -4.63 -21.98
C CYS A 695 1.91 -3.16 -21.53
N LEU A 696 0.80 -2.44 -21.38
CA LEU A 696 0.79 -0.98 -21.26
C LEU A 696 0.44 -0.49 -19.85
N GLY A 697 -0.39 -1.25 -19.13
CA GLY A 697 -0.99 -0.80 -17.87
C GLY A 697 0.01 -0.45 -16.78
N ASP A 698 -0.46 0.34 -15.83
CA ASP A 698 0.31 0.86 -14.70
C ASP A 698 -0.58 0.98 -13.43
N GLY A 699 -0.08 1.71 -12.43
CA GLY A 699 -0.80 1.95 -11.18
C GLY A 699 -2.16 2.66 -11.34
N ALA A 700 -2.36 3.46 -12.40
CA ALA A 700 -3.62 4.17 -12.62
C ALA A 700 -4.78 3.23 -13.00
N ASN A 701 -4.47 2.03 -13.51
CA ASN A 701 -5.47 1.01 -13.79
C ASN A 701 -6.01 0.35 -12.51
N ARG A 702 -5.39 0.56 -11.35
CA ARG A 702 -5.75 -0.13 -10.12
C ARG A 702 -6.79 0.66 -9.32
N SER A 703 -7.92 0.03 -9.06
CA SER A 703 -9.07 0.67 -8.37
C SER A 703 -9.38 0.09 -6.98
N GLY A 704 -8.75 -1.03 -6.62
CA GLY A 704 -8.86 -1.60 -5.28
C GLY A 704 -7.98 -2.82 -5.09
N VAL A 705 -7.63 -3.10 -3.83
CA VAL A 705 -6.85 -4.28 -3.44
C VAL A 705 -7.45 -4.91 -2.20
N TRP A 706 -7.53 -6.24 -2.19
CA TRP A 706 -7.98 -7.07 -1.10
C TRP A 706 -6.90 -8.09 -0.74
N VAL A 707 -6.66 -8.25 0.55
CA VAL A 707 -5.83 -9.32 1.12
C VAL A 707 -6.64 -9.99 2.21
N GLN A 708 -6.76 -11.31 2.13
CA GLN A 708 -7.54 -12.15 3.02
C GLN A 708 -8.97 -11.60 3.21
N GLY A 709 -9.65 -11.27 2.11
CA GLY A 709 -11.02 -10.75 2.15
C GLY A 709 -11.17 -9.31 2.64
N SER A 710 -10.10 -8.67 3.12
CA SER A 710 -10.12 -7.31 3.65
C SER A 710 -9.65 -6.34 2.59
N ARG A 711 -10.41 -5.28 2.32
CA ARG A 711 -9.98 -4.22 1.40
C ARG A 711 -8.89 -3.38 2.07
N VAL A 712 -7.73 -3.27 1.42
CA VAL A 712 -6.52 -2.61 1.94
C VAL A 712 -6.09 -1.41 1.09
N ALA A 713 -6.58 -1.29 -0.14
CA ALA A 713 -6.44 -0.11 -1.00
C ALA A 713 -7.70 0.18 -1.81
#